data_AF-A0A077ZTH1-F1
#
_entry.id   AF-A0A077ZTH1-F1
#
_cell.length_a   1.000
_cell.length_b   1.000
_cell.length_c   1.000
_cell.angle_alpha   90.00
_cell.angle_beta   90.00
_cell.angle_gamma   90.00
#
_symmetry.space_group_name_H-M   'P 1'
#
loop_
_entity.id
_entity.type
_entity.pdbx_description
1 polymer ?
#
loop_
_entity_poly.entity_id
_entity_poly.type
_entity_poly.pdbx_seq_one_letter_code
_entity_poly.pdbx_strand_id
1 'polypeptide(L)'
;MHMVQVLQNVKQERIEYNKVIELKKLKSQMVFEKVEINTTVQKSISNSNPVECKYVKWIFNKQDLLKFDMILLQQIHERMKQAKSKQRTTSELEILRPWQNKLMISFLAKLFKESQHEYLLKSTVVRKYNEAGVPFIQPRIAQHKTYYEKKNNYPPWALSQKVEIWLPFLDQESFLKRVESQISLIIQAKIDRLLEKFKLPIMQVDIQKDYNLQLQILDPPLHVVTRCLKVDMDTFFNKVLEIRGNIRNEVARYLCEKYIEKDWAKILLIKIQDVDLNLIMLQSHQSLIIRESIIRDLDKNIVINTICEPGQLYGYLAAKYLNSIKNNEVFDKIITECYIKYGYKLIKIGSGTFIICPNKYISINSDQNPEVNKKCTDESNKEAKYFEYKMVHCSLCNEEQPNSQILEQMLNSAYRVIGENETLTYYENERILIVNNYASLALSLKKMSEQASLGVDLEGRLRVGGYINLIQIACEDAIFIFDIHQITSIQNDKNLLQLTIQVLKCIFLNPSIRKVFFDGKRDLEALHFIIGVGIRNFYDAQAIHMTLFQLMEMHKNQKLFELKYVATPGLNDVLSKYKVSHGLNSLKEQFKKLFDNRIDSKKYLYARPIDPDFASYSAQDVENLSELADIIDVKLGEVLDKNVDPNFRKKLVTQLSNTYTSQSCGQQIEIEQKQNGPK
;
A
#
# COMPACT_ATOMS: atom_id res chain seq x y z
N MET A 1 53.63 22.96 -15.02
CA MET A 1 53.30 23.86 -13.88
C MET A 1 51.86 24.37 -13.93
N HIS A 2 51.37 24.93 -15.04
CA HIS A 2 50.01 25.51 -15.12
C HIS A 2 48.86 24.54 -14.76
N MET A 3 48.98 23.26 -15.13
CA MET A 3 47.95 22.24 -14.87
C MET A 3 47.86 21.81 -13.39
N VAL A 4 48.97 21.90 -12.65
CA VAL A 4 49.00 21.60 -11.21
C VAL A 4 48.31 22.72 -10.43
N GLN A 5 48.50 23.98 -10.86
CA GLN A 5 47.82 25.14 -10.28
C GLN A 5 46.30 25.06 -10.48
N VAL A 6 45.85 24.65 -11.68
CA VAL A 6 44.41 24.49 -11.98
C VAL A 6 43.79 23.38 -11.12
N LEU A 7 44.47 22.23 -10.97
CA LEU A 7 43.99 21.14 -10.13
C LEU A 7 43.98 21.49 -8.63
N GLN A 8 44.92 22.32 -8.17
CA GLN A 8 44.90 22.84 -6.81
C GLN A 8 43.74 23.81 -6.59
N ASN A 9 43.46 24.70 -7.55
CA ASN A 9 42.34 25.63 -7.48
C ASN A 9 40.98 24.91 -7.46
N VAL A 10 40.79 23.89 -8.31
CA VAL A 10 39.54 23.08 -8.33
C VAL A 10 39.37 22.30 -7.01
N LYS A 11 40.47 21.84 -6.41
CA LYS A 11 40.43 21.16 -5.10
C LYS A 11 40.10 22.14 -3.98
N GLN A 12 40.60 23.38 -4.06
CA GLN A 12 40.30 24.47 -3.12
C GLN A 12 38.82 24.88 -3.19
N GLU A 13 38.29 25.07 -4.40
CA GLU A 13 36.87 25.43 -4.64
C GLU A 13 35.92 24.33 -4.14
N ARG A 14 36.29 23.05 -4.32
CA ARG A 14 35.51 21.92 -3.81
C ARG A 14 35.50 21.85 -2.28
N ILE A 15 36.60 22.27 -1.63
CA ILE A 15 36.68 22.37 -0.17
C ILE A 15 35.83 23.54 0.33
N GLU A 16 35.85 24.70 -0.34
CA GLU A 16 35.01 25.84 0.03
C GLU A 16 33.52 25.56 -0.18
N TYR A 17 33.15 24.90 -1.27
CA TYR A 17 31.77 24.49 -1.54
C TYR A 17 31.23 23.54 -0.46
N ASN A 18 32.04 22.58 -0.01
CA ASN A 18 31.67 21.68 1.07
C ASN A 18 31.57 22.40 2.43
N LYS A 19 32.43 23.39 2.70
CA LYS A 19 32.31 24.27 3.89
C LYS A 19 31.02 25.08 3.88
N VAL A 20 30.57 25.56 2.71
CA VAL A 20 29.29 26.30 2.58
C VAL A 20 28.09 25.38 2.82
N ILE A 21 28.15 24.11 2.39
CA ILE A 21 27.10 23.11 2.67
C ILE A 21 27.06 22.75 4.16
N GLU A 22 28.22 22.59 4.81
CA GLU A 22 28.30 22.38 6.26
C GLU A 22 27.83 23.60 7.06
N LEU A 23 28.18 24.82 6.64
CA LEU A 23 27.69 26.06 7.26
C LEU A 23 26.18 26.24 7.09
N LYS A 24 25.58 25.76 5.99
CA LYS A 24 24.11 25.72 5.81
C LYS A 24 23.44 24.63 6.68
N LYS A 25 24.11 23.51 6.93
CA LYS A 25 23.68 22.50 7.92
C LYS A 25 23.79 23.00 9.37
N LEU A 26 24.85 23.73 9.70
CA LEU A 26 25.04 24.36 11.02
C LEU A 26 24.07 25.52 11.26
N LYS A 27 23.78 26.33 10.23
CA LYS A 27 22.75 27.39 10.31
C LYS A 27 21.32 26.86 10.43
N SER A 28 21.04 25.62 9.99
CA SER A 28 19.74 24.98 10.20
C SER A 28 19.61 24.24 11.53
N GLN A 29 20.73 24.07 12.26
CA GLN A 29 20.76 23.48 13.61
C GLN A 29 20.91 24.50 14.75
N MET A 30 21.15 25.78 14.45
CA MET A 30 21.29 26.83 15.47
C MET A 30 20.28 27.97 15.29
N VAL A 31 19.07 27.79 15.84
CA VAL A 31 18.26 28.93 16.30
C VAL A 31 17.57 28.54 17.62
N PHE A 32 18.25 28.82 18.74
CA PHE A 32 17.76 29.55 19.93
C PHE A 32 18.60 29.17 21.15
N GLU A 33 19.57 30.04 21.52
CA GLU A 33 19.83 30.43 22.91
C GLU A 33 20.98 31.45 22.99
N LYS A 34 20.64 32.71 23.29
CA LYS A 34 21.21 33.55 24.38
C LYS A 34 21.00 35.03 24.12
N VAL A 35 20.21 35.67 25.00
CA VAL A 35 20.38 37.05 25.48
C VAL A 35 20.01 36.97 26.97
N GLU A 36 21.00 36.84 27.85
CA GLU A 36 21.65 37.91 28.62
C GLU A 36 20.94 38.13 29.97
N ILE A 37 21.55 37.57 31.02
CA ILE A 37 21.16 37.74 32.42
C ILE A 37 21.88 38.98 32.92
N ASN A 38 21.11 39.99 33.32
CA ASN A 38 21.60 41.04 34.19
C ASN A 38 20.79 41.07 35.49
N THR A 39 21.54 41.21 36.57
CA THR A 39 21.20 41.33 37.99
C THR A 39 19.96 42.16 38.27
N THR A 40 19.18 41.80 39.31
CA THR A 40 18.87 42.63 40.51
C THR A 40 17.93 41.86 41.46
N VAL A 41 18.19 41.97 42.77
CA VAL A 41 17.32 41.70 43.93
C VAL A 41 17.36 40.30 44.57
N GLN A 42 18.47 40.08 45.27
CA GLN A 42 18.41 39.60 46.65
C GLN A 42 17.66 40.61 47.55
N LYS A 43 17.12 40.08 48.66
CA LYS A 43 16.36 40.73 49.76
C LYS A 43 14.86 40.71 49.47
N SER A 44 14.05 39.97 50.21
CA SER A 44 13.84 40.23 51.64
C SER A 44 13.02 39.12 52.31
N ILE A 45 13.18 39.03 53.63
CA ILE A 45 12.27 38.43 54.63
C ILE A 45 12.56 36.96 55.00
N SER A 46 13.65 36.80 55.76
CA SER A 46 13.61 36.06 57.02
C SER A 46 12.84 36.87 58.07
N ASN A 47 11.87 36.24 58.75
CA ASN A 47 11.44 36.46 60.15
C ASN A 47 9.94 36.19 60.31
N SER A 48 9.57 35.14 61.06
CA SER A 48 8.77 35.23 62.31
C SER A 48 8.07 33.91 62.63
N ASN A 49 8.23 33.50 63.89
CA ASN A 49 7.61 32.36 64.58
C ASN A 49 6.11 32.61 64.88
N PRO A 50 5.32 31.57 65.24
CA PRO A 50 3.87 31.53 65.27
C PRO A 50 3.30 31.82 66.67
N VAL A 51 2.29 32.67 66.79
CA VAL A 51 1.43 32.76 67.99
C VAL A 51 0.04 33.28 67.57
N GLU A 52 -0.99 32.54 68.00
CA GLU A 52 -2.39 32.98 68.20
C GLU A 52 -3.23 33.34 66.95
N CYS A 53 -4.54 33.16 66.88
CA CYS A 53 -5.53 32.72 67.86
C CYS A 53 -6.80 32.29 67.08
N LYS A 54 -7.52 31.34 67.69
CA LYS A 54 -8.98 31.28 67.85
C LYS A 54 -9.93 31.01 66.67
N TYR A 55 -10.86 30.13 67.01
CA TYR A 55 -12.10 29.74 66.36
C TYR A 55 -12.87 30.90 65.71
N VAL A 56 -13.37 30.65 64.50
CA VAL A 56 -14.71 31.10 64.10
C VAL A 56 -15.44 29.93 63.43
N LYS A 57 -16.55 29.55 64.05
CA LYS A 57 -17.56 28.62 63.57
C LYS A 57 -18.42 29.36 62.52
N TRP A 58 -18.94 28.61 61.53
CA TRP A 58 -19.97 28.97 60.51
C TRP A 58 -19.48 29.65 59.21
N ILE A 59 -20.02 29.34 58.01
CA ILE A 59 -21.43 29.12 57.62
C ILE A 59 -21.58 28.02 56.53
N PHE A 60 -22.63 27.18 56.68
CA PHE A 60 -23.30 26.43 55.60
C PHE A 60 -24.37 27.35 54.98
N ASN A 61 -24.26 27.75 53.70
CA ASN A 61 -25.45 28.16 52.94
C ASN A 61 -25.27 27.95 51.42
N LYS A 62 -26.26 27.29 50.82
CA LYS A 62 -26.47 26.95 49.40
C LYS A 62 -26.72 28.19 48.51
N GLN A 63 -27.07 29.33 49.09
CA GLN A 63 -27.41 30.55 48.36
C GLN A 63 -26.20 31.37 47.88
N ASP A 64 -25.03 31.28 48.53
CA ASP A 64 -23.84 32.03 48.12
C ASP A 64 -23.12 31.40 46.92
N LEU A 65 -23.24 30.07 46.75
CA LEU A 65 -22.81 29.35 45.54
C LEU A 65 -23.62 29.77 44.31
N LEU A 66 -24.94 29.94 44.46
CA LEU A 66 -25.83 30.37 43.36
C LEU A 66 -25.60 31.83 42.92
N LYS A 67 -25.17 32.72 43.83
CA LYS A 67 -24.81 34.10 43.48
C LYS A 67 -23.50 34.20 42.71
N PHE A 68 -22.54 33.29 42.94
CA PHE A 68 -21.25 33.28 42.24
C PHE A 68 -21.36 32.68 40.83
N ASP A 69 -22.22 31.66 40.65
CA ASP A 69 -22.40 30.96 39.36
C ASP A 69 -23.18 31.76 38.31
N MET A 70 -24.14 32.61 38.71
CA MET A 70 -24.99 33.30 37.74
C MET A 70 -24.39 34.59 37.14
N ILE A 71 -23.62 35.37 37.91
CA ILE A 71 -23.17 36.70 37.44
C ILE A 71 -21.92 36.59 36.55
N LEU A 72 -21.03 35.62 36.82
CA LEU A 72 -19.76 35.51 36.09
C LEU A 72 -19.90 34.76 34.76
N LEU A 73 -20.70 33.69 34.71
CA LEU A 73 -20.87 32.88 33.49
C LEU A 73 -21.70 33.57 32.42
N GLN A 74 -22.70 34.36 32.79
CA GLN A 74 -23.58 35.06 31.84
C GLN A 74 -22.85 36.23 31.16
N GLN A 75 -22.02 36.98 31.91
CA GLN A 75 -21.15 38.03 31.36
C GLN A 75 -20.01 37.47 30.50
N ILE A 76 -19.47 36.29 30.84
CA ILE A 76 -18.43 35.62 30.06
C ILE A 76 -19.01 34.98 28.79
N HIS A 77 -20.20 34.41 28.82
CA HIS A 77 -20.83 33.80 27.65
C HIS A 77 -21.22 34.84 26.59
N GLU A 78 -21.71 36.02 27.02
CA GLU A 78 -21.97 37.19 26.15
C GLU A 78 -20.67 37.72 25.51
N ARG A 79 -19.58 37.84 26.30
CA ARG A 79 -18.25 38.26 25.79
C ARG A 79 -17.60 37.22 24.88
N MET A 80 -17.82 35.92 25.13
CA MET A 80 -17.31 34.83 24.28
C MET A 80 -18.09 34.67 22.97
N LYS A 81 -19.39 35.02 22.93
CA LYS A 81 -20.18 35.08 21.69
C LYS A 81 -19.74 36.23 20.77
N GLN A 82 -19.30 37.35 21.33
CA GLN A 82 -18.81 38.50 20.56
C GLN A 82 -17.37 38.31 20.04
N ALA A 83 -16.55 37.47 20.68
CA ALA A 83 -15.18 37.19 20.26
C ALA A 83 -15.08 35.99 19.31
N LYS A 84 -15.42 36.17 18.03
CA LYS A 84 -14.97 35.22 17.00
C LYS A 84 -13.44 35.32 16.83
N SER A 85 -12.76 34.26 17.27
CA SER A 85 -11.41 33.82 16.87
C SER A 85 -10.33 34.90 16.70
N LYS A 86 -9.99 35.65 17.75
CA LYS A 86 -8.66 36.27 17.85
C LYS A 86 -7.85 35.59 18.95
N GLN A 87 -6.62 35.18 18.61
CA GLN A 87 -5.61 34.79 19.59
C GLN A 87 -5.41 35.93 20.58
N ARG A 88 -5.50 35.61 21.88
CA ARG A 88 -5.29 36.57 22.96
C ARG A 88 -3.85 37.08 22.93
N THR A 89 -3.66 38.36 23.21
CA THR A 89 -2.33 38.97 23.18
C THR A 89 -1.55 38.64 24.46
N THR A 90 -0.23 38.73 24.37
CA THR A 90 0.68 38.42 25.48
C THR A 90 0.41 39.29 26.72
N SER A 91 0.01 40.55 26.52
CA SER A 91 -0.34 41.48 27.59
C SER A 91 -1.65 41.12 28.31
N GLU A 92 -2.65 40.57 27.60
CA GLU A 92 -3.86 40.04 28.24
C GLU A 92 -3.55 38.82 29.11
N LEU A 93 -2.61 37.99 28.67
CA LEU A 93 -2.15 36.82 29.43
C LEU A 93 -1.35 37.23 30.68
N GLU A 94 -0.59 38.32 30.62
CA GLU A 94 0.17 38.85 31.77
C GLU A 94 -0.73 39.39 32.89
N ILE A 95 -1.92 39.91 32.55
CA ILE A 95 -2.90 40.40 33.53
C ILE A 95 -3.78 39.25 34.07
N LEU A 96 -4.18 38.30 33.22
CA LEU A 96 -5.04 37.17 33.62
C LEU A 96 -4.32 36.15 34.49
N ARG A 97 -3.03 35.88 34.25
CA ARG A 97 -2.26 34.83 34.95
C ARG A 97 -2.14 35.06 36.46
N PRO A 98 -1.81 36.26 36.97
CA PRO A 98 -1.75 36.51 38.42
C PRO A 98 -3.10 36.31 39.12
N TRP A 99 -4.20 36.72 38.48
CA TRP A 99 -5.55 36.58 39.02
C TRP A 99 -6.02 35.11 39.03
N GLN A 100 -5.78 34.37 37.95
CA GLN A 100 -6.05 32.93 37.86
C GLN A 100 -5.23 32.12 38.86
N ASN A 101 -3.95 32.48 39.06
CA ASN A 101 -3.10 31.88 40.08
C ASN A 101 -3.64 32.13 41.49
N LYS A 102 -4.14 33.34 41.78
CA LYS A 102 -4.70 33.68 43.10
C LYS A 102 -5.99 32.89 43.39
N LEU A 103 -6.86 32.73 42.39
CA LEU A 103 -8.07 31.90 42.49
C LEU A 103 -7.73 30.41 42.69
N MET A 104 -6.76 29.90 41.94
CA MET A 104 -6.33 28.51 42.01
C MET A 104 -5.62 28.18 43.33
N ILE A 105 -4.77 29.09 43.83
CA ILE A 105 -4.16 28.95 45.16
C ILE A 105 -5.24 28.95 46.24
N SER A 106 -6.27 29.79 46.13
CA SER A 106 -7.37 29.83 47.09
C SER A 106 -8.25 28.56 47.04
N PHE A 107 -8.52 28.04 45.84
CA PHE A 107 -9.24 26.78 45.63
C PHE A 107 -8.47 25.58 46.18
N LEU A 108 -7.18 25.48 45.85
CA LEU A 108 -6.31 24.41 46.34
C LEU A 108 -6.08 24.51 47.84
N ALA A 109 -5.88 25.72 48.38
CA ALA A 109 -5.78 25.92 49.83
C ALA A 109 -7.06 25.50 50.56
N LYS A 110 -8.25 25.74 49.99
CA LYS A 110 -9.51 25.21 50.53
C LYS A 110 -9.59 23.68 50.44
N LEU A 111 -9.27 23.11 49.27
CA LEU A 111 -9.28 21.67 49.03
C LEU A 111 -8.34 20.91 50.00
N PHE A 112 -7.16 21.47 50.27
CA PHE A 112 -6.15 20.86 51.13
C PHE A 112 -6.34 21.14 52.62
N LYS A 113 -7.00 22.25 53.01
CA LYS A 113 -7.36 22.53 54.41
C LYS A 113 -8.46 21.58 54.93
N GLU A 114 -9.19 20.92 54.04
CA GLU A 114 -10.24 19.94 54.34
C GLU A 114 -9.75 18.48 54.34
N SER A 115 -8.55 18.20 53.79
CA SER A 115 -7.96 16.86 53.79
C SER A 115 -6.91 16.72 54.89
N GLN A 116 -7.05 15.75 55.81
CA GLN A 116 -6.08 15.52 56.90
C GLN A 116 -4.69 15.01 56.45
N HIS A 117 -4.41 14.94 55.15
CA HIS A 117 -3.16 14.39 54.61
C HIS A 117 -2.48 15.38 53.65
N GLU A 118 -1.25 15.75 53.99
CA GLU A 118 -0.41 16.63 53.17
C GLU A 118 0.09 15.88 51.93
N TYR A 119 -0.44 16.23 50.76
CA TYR A 119 0.14 15.82 49.48
C TYR A 119 0.76 17.03 48.78
N LEU A 120 2.08 16.98 48.59
CA LEU A 120 2.83 18.00 47.87
C LEU A 120 2.76 17.75 46.36
N LEU A 121 1.91 18.49 45.64
CA LEU A 121 1.90 18.47 44.17
C LEU A 121 3.05 19.34 43.63
N LYS A 122 4.02 18.74 42.91
CA LYS A 122 5.09 19.51 42.24
C LYS A 122 4.52 20.40 41.11
N SER A 123 5.00 21.64 41.06
CA SER A 123 4.49 22.80 40.30
C SER A 123 4.39 22.68 38.78
N THR A 124 4.90 21.60 38.17
CA THR A 124 5.06 21.47 36.71
C THR A 124 3.77 21.12 35.97
N VAL A 125 2.84 20.39 36.60
CA VAL A 125 1.53 20.02 35.98
C VAL A 125 0.59 21.23 35.96
N VAL A 126 0.61 22.03 37.02
CA VAL A 126 -0.17 23.26 37.17
C VAL A 126 0.25 24.31 36.14
N ARG A 127 1.56 24.41 35.85
CA ARG A 127 2.12 25.33 34.86
C ARG A 127 1.60 25.07 33.44
N LYS A 128 1.51 23.80 33.00
CA LYS A 128 1.01 23.45 31.65
C LYS A 128 -0.48 23.76 31.44
N TYR A 129 -1.30 23.64 32.48
CA TYR A 129 -2.73 23.98 32.40
C TYR A 129 -2.96 25.50 32.36
N ASN A 130 -2.18 26.26 33.12
CA ASN A 130 -2.20 27.73 33.09
C ASN A 130 -1.70 28.31 31.75
N GLU A 131 -0.68 27.73 31.13
CA GLU A 131 -0.14 28.18 29.85
C GLU A 131 -1.16 28.00 28.70
N ALA A 132 -2.12 27.07 28.82
CA ALA A 132 -3.12 26.76 27.80
C ALA A 132 -4.47 27.50 27.95
N GLY A 133 -4.71 28.21 29.07
CA GLY A 133 -5.92 29.02 29.28
C GLY A 133 -7.24 28.22 29.33
N VAL A 134 -7.21 26.93 29.66
CA VAL A 134 -8.38 26.03 29.62
C VAL A 134 -8.97 25.86 31.03
N PRO A 135 -10.30 26.04 31.24
CA PRO A 135 -10.93 25.82 32.53
C PRO A 135 -10.91 24.33 32.96
N PHE A 136 -10.70 24.08 34.25
CA PHE A 136 -10.74 22.74 34.84
C PHE A 136 -12.19 22.23 34.89
N ILE A 137 -12.53 21.24 34.05
CA ILE A 137 -13.80 20.51 34.09
C ILE A 137 -13.55 19.01 34.33
N GLN A 138 -14.46 18.39 35.09
CA GLN A 138 -14.46 17.01 35.60
C GLN A 138 -14.09 15.91 34.57
N PRO A 139 -14.43 16.02 33.27
CA PRO A 139 -14.05 15.01 32.26
C PRO A 139 -12.55 14.83 32.04
N ARG A 140 -11.72 15.85 32.31
CA ARG A 140 -10.25 15.76 32.10
C ARG A 140 -9.49 15.32 33.36
N ILE A 141 -10.14 15.41 34.51
CA ILE A 141 -9.68 14.95 35.83
C ILE A 141 -9.74 13.41 35.92
N ALA A 142 -10.73 12.78 35.29
CA ALA A 142 -11.02 11.34 35.40
C ALA A 142 -10.13 10.38 34.58
N GLN A 143 -9.04 10.83 33.94
CA GLN A 143 -8.41 10.08 32.83
C GLN A 143 -6.96 9.61 33.02
N HIS A 144 -6.51 9.22 34.21
CA HIS A 144 -5.06 9.15 34.43
C HIS A 144 -4.56 8.08 35.43
N LYS A 145 -3.97 6.96 34.98
CA LYS A 145 -3.00 6.10 35.74
C LYS A 145 -2.02 5.31 34.83
N THR A 146 -0.96 4.78 35.44
CA THR A 146 0.40 4.49 34.89
C THR A 146 0.67 3.02 34.55
N TYR A 147 1.46 2.73 33.51
CA TYR A 147 1.96 1.38 33.17
C TYR A 147 3.46 1.37 32.88
N TYR A 148 4.12 0.24 33.13
CA TYR A 148 5.50 -0.06 32.74
C TYR A 148 5.47 -0.96 31.50
N GLU A 149 5.99 -0.50 30.38
CA GLU A 149 6.20 -1.37 29.22
C GLU A 149 7.69 -1.40 28.90
N LYS A 150 8.29 -2.60 28.97
CA LYS A 150 9.71 -2.81 28.68
C LYS A 150 9.90 -2.72 27.16
N LYS A 151 10.36 -1.57 26.65
CA LYS A 151 10.81 -1.45 25.25
C LYS A 151 12.33 -1.61 25.17
N ASN A 152 12.78 -2.37 24.18
CA ASN A 152 14.15 -2.87 24.05
C ASN A 152 15.22 -1.83 23.64
N ASN A 153 14.97 -0.51 23.65
CA ASN A 153 15.96 0.49 23.19
C ASN A 153 16.09 1.70 24.15
N TYR A 154 17.35 2.14 24.32
CA TYR A 154 17.89 3.12 25.29
C TYR A 154 17.70 4.60 24.87
N PRO A 155 17.63 5.60 25.78
CA PRO A 155 17.78 5.54 27.24
C PRO A 155 16.48 5.23 28.01
N PRO A 156 16.55 4.65 29.22
CA PRO A 156 15.47 3.79 29.72
C PRO A 156 14.38 4.47 30.55
N TRP A 157 14.40 5.79 30.77
CA TRP A 157 13.46 6.41 31.70
C TRP A 157 13.07 7.84 31.29
N ALA A 158 12.07 7.97 30.41
CA ALA A 158 11.35 9.23 30.23
C ALA A 158 10.03 9.17 31.01
N LEU A 159 9.94 9.92 32.12
CA LEU A 159 8.76 10.04 32.96
C LEU A 159 7.63 10.77 32.21
N SER A 160 6.62 10.03 31.74
CA SER A 160 5.34 10.63 31.37
C SER A 160 4.38 10.49 32.56
N GLN A 161 3.97 11.61 33.15
CA GLN A 161 3.14 11.64 34.35
C GLN A 161 1.65 11.71 34.02
N LYS A 162 0.85 10.84 34.65
CA LYS A 162 -0.61 10.99 34.73
C LYS A 162 -1.13 10.70 36.16
N VAL A 163 -2.01 11.55 36.71
CA VAL A 163 -2.60 11.56 38.09
C VAL A 163 -4.05 11.02 38.15
N GLU A 164 -4.35 10.04 39.00
CA GLU A 164 -5.72 9.47 39.13
C GLU A 164 -6.55 10.17 40.19
N ILE A 165 -7.83 10.42 39.90
CA ILE A 165 -8.74 11.16 40.78
C ILE A 165 -9.99 10.31 41.02
N TRP A 166 -10.26 10.03 42.30
CA TRP A 166 -11.43 9.30 42.77
C TRP A 166 -12.57 10.29 42.96
N LEU A 167 -13.53 10.24 42.06
CA LEU A 167 -14.76 11.00 42.20
C LEU A 167 -15.71 10.17 43.08
N PRO A 168 -16.36 10.78 44.08
CA PRO A 168 -17.43 10.10 44.81
C PRO A 168 -18.53 9.77 43.80
N PHE A 169 -18.67 8.49 43.49
CA PHE A 169 -19.69 8.03 42.56
C PHE A 169 -21.04 8.07 43.30
N LEU A 170 -22.01 8.80 42.74
CA LEU A 170 -23.42 8.48 42.96
C LEU A 170 -23.66 7.02 42.60
N ASP A 171 -24.73 6.42 43.12
CA ASP A 171 -25.08 5.04 42.80
C ASP A 171 -25.12 4.82 41.27
N GLN A 172 -24.64 3.65 40.83
CA GLN A 172 -24.45 3.31 39.42
C GLN A 172 -25.74 3.44 38.60
N GLU A 173 -26.89 3.22 39.24
CA GLU A 173 -28.21 3.27 38.65
C GLU A 173 -28.66 4.71 38.35
N SER A 174 -28.40 5.64 39.26
CA SER A 174 -28.69 7.07 39.14
C SER A 174 -27.90 7.70 38.00
N PHE A 175 -26.63 7.30 37.82
CA PHE A 175 -25.83 7.75 36.68
C PHE A 175 -26.36 7.24 35.35
N LEU A 176 -26.72 5.95 35.30
CA LEU A 176 -27.29 5.36 34.10
C LEU A 176 -28.58 6.10 33.71
N LYS A 177 -29.51 6.29 34.65
CA LYS A 177 -30.76 7.04 34.44
C LYS A 177 -30.51 8.46 33.95
N ARG A 178 -29.49 9.14 34.49
CA ARG A 178 -29.15 10.51 34.10
C ARG A 178 -28.58 10.59 32.69
N VAL A 179 -27.68 9.68 32.32
CA VAL A 179 -27.10 9.58 30.98
C VAL A 179 -28.18 9.24 29.95
N GLU A 180 -29.05 8.28 30.28
CA GLU A 180 -30.22 7.89 29.47
C GLU A 180 -31.17 9.06 29.24
N SER A 181 -31.50 9.81 30.29
CA SER A 181 -32.37 10.99 30.19
C SER A 181 -31.77 12.05 29.26
N GLN A 182 -30.47 12.31 29.35
CA GLN A 182 -29.79 13.29 28.50
C GLN A 182 -29.75 12.83 27.04
N ILE A 183 -29.42 11.56 26.78
CA ILE A 183 -29.47 10.98 25.43
C ILE A 183 -30.86 11.13 24.82
N SER A 184 -31.92 10.87 25.61
CA SER A 184 -33.31 10.99 25.15
C SER A 184 -33.66 12.43 24.77
N LEU A 185 -33.26 13.41 25.59
CA LEU A 185 -33.45 14.85 25.29
C LEU A 185 -32.70 15.28 24.02
N ILE A 186 -31.50 14.76 23.80
CA ILE A 186 -30.71 15.04 22.59
C ILE A 186 -31.41 14.50 21.34
N ILE A 187 -31.97 13.30 21.41
CA ILE A 187 -32.73 12.69 20.32
C ILE A 187 -33.96 13.53 20.00
N GLN A 188 -34.73 13.93 21.01
CA GLN A 188 -35.91 14.80 20.85
C GLN A 188 -35.53 16.14 20.21
N ALA A 189 -34.51 16.82 20.74
CA ALA A 189 -34.05 18.10 20.20
C ALA A 189 -33.55 18.00 18.74
N LYS A 190 -32.99 16.85 18.34
CA LYS A 190 -32.59 16.61 16.93
C LYS A 190 -33.80 16.48 16.01
N ILE A 191 -34.87 15.82 16.45
CA ILE A 191 -36.13 15.72 15.70
C ILE A 191 -36.69 17.13 15.49
N ASP A 192 -36.77 17.92 16.57
CA ASP A 192 -37.31 19.28 16.56
C ASP A 192 -36.52 20.27 15.70
N ARG A 193 -35.21 20.09 15.63
CA ARG A 193 -34.35 20.98 14.85
C ARG A 193 -34.37 20.67 13.36
N LEU A 194 -34.69 19.44 12.98
CA LEU A 194 -34.55 18.95 11.61
C LEU A 194 -35.91 18.62 10.97
N LEU A 195 -37.03 19.14 11.48
CA LEU A 195 -38.42 18.76 11.14
C LEU A 195 -38.71 18.48 9.65
N GLU A 196 -38.21 19.28 8.71
CA GLU A 196 -38.45 19.06 7.26
C GLU A 196 -37.38 18.19 6.58
N LYS A 197 -36.22 18.01 7.20
CA LYS A 197 -35.07 17.25 6.67
C LYS A 197 -34.66 16.08 7.56
N PHE A 198 -35.52 15.69 8.50
CA PHE A 198 -35.22 14.66 9.49
C PHE A 198 -35.08 13.33 8.76
N LYS A 199 -33.86 12.80 8.73
CA LYS A 199 -33.53 11.53 8.09
C LYS A 199 -33.21 10.52 9.18
N LEU A 200 -33.97 9.43 9.22
CA LEU A 200 -33.57 8.22 9.92
C LEU A 200 -32.59 7.43 9.05
N PRO A 201 -31.66 6.67 9.67
CA PRO A 201 -31.44 6.55 11.12
C PRO A 201 -30.57 7.67 11.72
N ILE A 202 -30.72 7.94 13.02
CA ILE A 202 -29.85 8.88 13.75
C ILE A 202 -28.48 8.22 13.96
N MET A 203 -27.39 8.93 13.65
CA MET A 203 -26.04 8.40 13.87
C MET A 203 -25.67 8.47 15.36
N GLN A 204 -25.19 7.37 15.93
CA GLN A 204 -24.68 7.30 17.33
C GLN A 204 -23.62 8.38 17.62
N VAL A 205 -22.76 8.69 16.66
CA VAL A 205 -21.72 9.73 16.77
C VAL A 205 -22.31 11.11 17.01
N ASP A 206 -23.45 11.40 16.38
CA ASP A 206 -24.09 12.71 16.51
C ASP A 206 -24.72 12.86 17.88
N ILE A 207 -25.26 11.77 18.44
CA ILE A 207 -25.77 11.72 19.81
C ILE A 207 -24.61 11.88 20.80
N GLN A 208 -23.51 11.16 20.60
CA GLN A 208 -22.31 11.28 21.44
C GLN A 208 -21.72 12.69 21.41
N LYS A 209 -21.65 13.31 20.22
CA LYS A 209 -21.16 14.68 20.05
C LYS A 209 -22.03 15.67 20.80
N ASP A 210 -23.34 15.57 20.65
CA ASP A 210 -24.27 16.49 21.32
C ASP A 210 -24.32 16.24 22.84
N TYR A 211 -24.20 14.99 23.29
CA TYR A 211 -24.05 14.66 24.71
C TYR A 211 -22.81 15.32 25.31
N ASN A 212 -21.68 15.22 24.61
CA ASN A 212 -20.45 15.87 25.05
C ASN A 212 -20.55 17.41 25.06
N LEU A 213 -21.36 18.01 24.19
CA LEU A 213 -21.60 19.46 24.16
C LEU A 213 -22.52 19.93 25.29
N GLN A 214 -23.43 19.07 25.75
CA GLN A 214 -24.40 19.37 26.82
C GLN A 214 -23.94 18.91 28.20
N LEU A 215 -22.77 18.26 28.28
CA LEU A 215 -22.22 17.64 29.47
C LEU A 215 -21.99 18.68 30.59
N GLN A 216 -22.78 18.60 31.65
CA GLN A 216 -22.56 19.39 32.85
C GLN A 216 -21.41 18.78 33.67
N ILE A 217 -20.84 19.57 34.58
CA ILE A 217 -19.72 19.13 35.44
C ILE A 217 -20.04 17.81 36.14
N LEU A 218 -21.27 17.66 36.64
CA LEU A 218 -21.74 16.48 37.37
C LEU A 218 -22.13 15.29 36.47
N ASP A 219 -22.17 15.45 35.15
CA ASP A 219 -22.51 14.37 34.23
C ASP A 219 -21.28 13.50 33.94
N PRO A 220 -21.41 12.16 33.96
CA PRO A 220 -20.29 11.30 33.66
C PRO A 220 -20.05 11.29 32.13
N PRO A 221 -18.78 11.31 31.68
CA PRO A 221 -18.47 11.06 30.27
C PRO A 221 -18.95 9.68 29.83
N LEU A 222 -19.52 9.57 28.63
CA LEU A 222 -20.07 8.30 28.11
C LEU A 222 -19.08 7.12 28.20
N HIS A 223 -17.80 7.36 27.87
CA HIS A 223 -16.77 6.32 27.94
C HIS A 223 -16.47 5.82 29.37
N VAL A 224 -16.76 6.64 30.39
CA VAL A 224 -16.65 6.23 31.80
C VAL A 224 -17.83 5.32 32.15
N VAL A 225 -19.03 5.69 31.72
CA VAL A 225 -20.27 4.91 31.94
C VAL A 225 -20.16 3.53 31.31
N THR A 226 -19.71 3.44 30.06
CA THR A 226 -19.57 2.15 29.36
C THR A 226 -18.52 1.25 29.99
N ARG A 227 -17.39 1.83 30.43
CA ARG A 227 -16.35 1.11 31.17
C ARG A 227 -16.84 0.60 32.53
N CYS A 228 -17.59 1.41 33.29
CA CYS A 228 -18.20 1.00 34.56
C CYS A 228 -19.17 -0.17 34.38
N LEU A 229 -19.94 -0.16 33.29
CA LEU A 229 -20.90 -1.20 32.95
C LEU A 229 -20.26 -2.43 32.29
N LYS A 230 -18.95 -2.39 31.99
CA LYS A 230 -18.21 -3.44 31.25
C LYS A 230 -18.88 -3.82 29.92
N VAL A 231 -19.43 -2.82 29.23
CA VAL A 231 -19.98 -2.97 27.87
C VAL A 231 -19.25 -2.02 26.93
N ASP A 232 -19.13 -2.40 25.66
CA ASP A 232 -18.68 -1.46 24.64
C ASP A 232 -19.75 -0.38 24.36
N MET A 233 -19.37 0.67 23.64
CA MET A 233 -20.27 1.80 23.33
C MET A 233 -21.51 1.38 22.54
N ASP A 234 -21.38 0.41 21.64
CA ASP A 234 -22.48 -0.04 20.79
C ASP A 234 -23.47 -0.87 21.61
N THR A 235 -22.96 -1.78 22.44
CA THR A 235 -23.75 -2.55 23.41
C THR A 235 -24.41 -1.63 24.44
N PHE A 236 -23.74 -0.56 24.89
CA PHE A 236 -24.34 0.42 25.79
C PHE A 236 -25.52 1.16 25.13
N PHE A 237 -25.33 1.69 23.93
CA PHE A 237 -26.41 2.36 23.21
C PHE A 237 -27.53 1.37 22.88
N ASN A 238 -27.21 0.15 22.46
CA ASN A 238 -28.21 -0.91 22.26
C ASN A 238 -28.97 -1.21 23.55
N LYS A 239 -28.32 -1.29 24.72
CA LYS A 239 -29.01 -1.46 26.01
C LYS A 239 -29.88 -0.26 26.38
N VAL A 240 -29.39 0.97 26.19
CA VAL A 240 -30.20 2.18 26.41
C VAL A 240 -31.44 2.19 25.50
N LEU A 241 -31.34 1.60 24.31
CA LEU A 241 -32.43 1.50 23.32
C LEU A 241 -33.34 0.26 23.54
N GLU A 242 -32.80 -0.87 24.01
CA GLU A 242 -33.51 -2.13 24.29
C GLU A 242 -34.24 -2.10 25.63
N ILE A 243 -33.58 -1.61 26.70
CA ILE A 243 -34.15 -1.48 28.05
C ILE A 243 -35.36 -0.53 28.05
N ARG A 244 -35.49 0.31 27.01
CA ARG A 244 -36.70 1.07 26.72
C ARG A 244 -37.15 0.87 25.28
N GLY A 245 -38.01 -0.14 25.08
CA GLY A 245 -39.06 -0.07 24.04
C GLY A 245 -39.85 1.26 24.05
N ASN A 246 -39.69 2.07 25.10
CA ASN A 246 -40.17 3.43 25.21
C ASN A 246 -39.48 4.47 24.31
N ILE A 247 -38.23 4.38 23.85
CA ILE A 247 -37.68 5.46 23.00
C ILE A 247 -38.37 5.46 21.62
N ARG A 248 -38.56 4.29 21.03
CA ARG A 248 -39.37 4.11 19.80
C ARG A 248 -40.79 4.65 20.02
N ASN A 249 -41.41 4.28 21.14
CA ASN A 249 -42.76 4.74 21.48
C ASN A 249 -42.82 6.21 21.87
N GLU A 250 -41.78 6.80 22.44
CA GLU A 250 -41.69 8.22 22.81
C GLU A 250 -41.46 9.06 21.58
N VAL A 251 -40.61 8.63 20.65
CA VAL A 251 -40.46 9.29 19.34
C VAL A 251 -41.76 9.18 18.56
N ALA A 252 -42.38 7.99 18.51
CA ALA A 252 -43.68 7.81 17.85
C ALA A 252 -44.78 8.66 18.50
N ARG A 253 -44.87 8.65 19.84
CA ARG A 253 -45.82 9.47 20.61
C ARG A 253 -45.58 10.95 20.38
N TYR A 254 -44.33 11.39 20.41
CA TYR A 254 -43.95 12.78 20.16
C TYR A 254 -44.33 13.23 18.74
N LEU A 255 -44.06 12.40 17.73
CA LEU A 255 -44.50 12.65 16.34
C LEU A 255 -46.03 12.68 16.23
N CYS A 256 -46.74 11.78 16.93
CA CYS A 256 -48.20 11.79 16.99
C CYS A 256 -48.76 13.02 17.72
N GLU A 257 -48.14 13.47 18.80
CA GLU A 257 -48.64 14.60 19.60
C GLU A 257 -48.36 15.94 18.93
N LYS A 258 -47.23 16.08 18.25
CA LYS A 258 -46.77 17.37 17.71
C LYS A 258 -46.91 17.50 16.20
N TYR A 259 -46.91 16.39 15.47
CA TYR A 259 -46.74 16.39 14.01
C TYR A 259 -47.66 15.41 13.26
N ILE A 260 -48.69 14.83 13.89
CA ILE A 260 -49.56 13.81 13.26
C ILE A 260 -50.22 14.27 11.97
N GLU A 261 -50.49 15.58 11.85
CA GLU A 261 -51.11 16.16 10.67
C GLU A 261 -50.14 16.30 9.48
N LYS A 262 -48.83 16.12 9.69
CA LYS A 262 -47.82 16.23 8.63
C LYS A 262 -47.57 14.89 7.95
N ASP A 263 -47.61 14.87 6.61
CA ASP A 263 -47.46 13.64 5.83
C ASP A 263 -46.11 12.95 6.02
N TRP A 264 -45.02 13.71 6.18
CA TRP A 264 -43.70 13.15 6.46
C TRP A 264 -43.66 12.40 7.79
N ALA A 265 -44.37 12.89 8.81
CA ALA A 265 -44.42 12.26 10.13
C ALA A 265 -45.25 10.97 10.08
N LYS A 266 -46.36 10.96 9.32
CA LYS A 266 -47.14 9.74 9.06
C LYS A 266 -46.32 8.67 8.34
N ILE A 267 -45.57 9.04 7.30
CA ILE A 267 -44.66 8.11 6.59
C ILE A 267 -43.59 7.57 7.54
N LEU A 268 -43.04 8.43 8.40
CA LEU A 268 -42.02 8.02 9.37
C LEU A 268 -42.62 7.09 10.44
N LEU A 269 -43.85 7.35 10.89
CA LEU A 269 -44.57 6.50 11.86
C LEU A 269 -44.85 5.11 11.27
N ILE A 270 -45.29 5.03 10.01
CA ILE A 270 -45.47 3.74 9.30
C ILE A 270 -44.14 2.98 9.25
N LYS A 271 -43.06 3.68 8.86
CA LYS A 271 -41.70 3.14 8.83
C LYS A 271 -41.19 2.69 10.21
N ILE A 272 -41.51 3.43 11.27
CA ILE A 272 -41.16 3.07 12.64
C ILE A 272 -42.00 1.89 13.12
N GLN A 273 -43.23 1.68 12.61
CA GLN A 273 -44.11 0.58 13.01
C GLN A 273 -43.80 -0.74 12.29
N ASP A 274 -43.39 -0.69 11.01
CA ASP A 274 -42.80 -1.83 10.31
C ASP A 274 -41.47 -2.22 11.00
N VAL A 275 -41.35 -3.50 11.36
CA VAL A 275 -40.55 -3.96 12.51
C VAL A 275 -39.02 -3.84 12.40
N ASP A 276 -38.43 -3.38 11.28
CA ASP A 276 -36.97 -3.46 11.06
C ASP A 276 -36.19 -2.13 11.04
N LEU A 277 -36.81 -0.98 11.34
CA LEU A 277 -36.07 0.29 11.39
C LEU A 277 -35.43 0.53 12.77
N ASN A 278 -34.14 0.16 12.87
CA ASN A 278 -33.27 0.65 13.94
C ASN A 278 -33.21 2.18 13.87
N LEU A 279 -33.90 2.86 14.81
CA LEU A 279 -33.91 4.33 14.92
C LEU A 279 -32.50 4.94 14.97
N ILE A 280 -31.51 4.14 15.40
CA ILE A 280 -30.12 4.52 15.56
C ILE A 280 -29.22 3.59 14.74
N MET A 281 -28.38 4.17 13.88
CA MET A 281 -27.32 3.41 13.21
C MET A 281 -26.03 3.55 14.02
N LEU A 282 -25.58 2.41 14.54
CA LEU A 282 -24.25 2.28 15.12
C LEU A 282 -23.18 2.50 14.05
N GLN A 283 -21.99 3.00 14.44
CA GLN A 283 -20.88 3.10 13.49
C GLN A 283 -20.48 1.73 12.91
N SER A 284 -20.63 0.67 13.71
CA SER A 284 -20.49 -0.71 13.28
C SER A 284 -21.46 -1.07 12.15
N HIS A 285 -22.70 -0.57 12.17
CA HIS A 285 -23.66 -0.81 11.10
C HIS A 285 -23.28 -0.16 9.76
N GLN A 286 -22.69 1.04 9.74
CA GLN A 286 -22.18 1.61 8.47
C GLN A 286 -21.08 0.73 7.86
N SER A 287 -20.13 0.30 8.70
CA SER A 287 -19.07 -0.58 8.24
C SER A 287 -19.60 -1.93 7.75
N LEU A 288 -20.65 -2.47 8.38
CA LEU A 288 -21.32 -3.70 7.96
C LEU A 288 -22.05 -3.53 6.64
N ILE A 289 -22.86 -2.47 6.47
CA ILE A 289 -23.57 -2.19 5.21
C ILE A 289 -22.59 -2.02 4.06
N ILE A 290 -21.48 -1.31 4.28
CA ILE A 290 -20.46 -1.11 3.25
C ILE A 290 -19.71 -2.41 2.98
N ARG A 291 -19.39 -3.19 4.02
CA ARG A 291 -18.82 -4.53 3.86
C ARG A 291 -19.74 -5.42 3.02
N GLU A 292 -21.04 -5.48 3.32
CA GLU A 292 -22.02 -6.25 2.54
C GLU A 292 -22.16 -5.75 1.10
N SER A 293 -22.06 -4.44 0.89
CA SER A 293 -22.12 -3.83 -0.43
C SER A 293 -20.87 -4.16 -1.26
N ILE A 294 -19.67 -4.06 -0.67
CA ILE A 294 -18.41 -4.47 -1.29
C ILE A 294 -18.43 -5.96 -1.60
N ILE A 295 -18.92 -6.77 -0.66
CA ILE A 295 -19.10 -8.20 -0.82
C ILE A 295 -19.99 -8.51 -2.03
N ARG A 296 -21.15 -7.84 -2.13
CA ARG A 296 -22.09 -8.00 -3.24
C ARG A 296 -21.46 -7.60 -4.57
N ASP A 297 -20.70 -6.50 -4.58
CA ASP A 297 -19.99 -6.04 -5.77
C ASP A 297 -18.91 -7.04 -6.19
N LEU A 298 -18.07 -7.47 -5.25
CA LEU A 298 -17.04 -8.46 -5.50
C LEU A 298 -17.64 -9.76 -5.98
N ASP A 299 -18.81 -10.17 -5.49
CA ASP A 299 -19.51 -11.39 -5.91
C ASP A 299 -20.13 -11.26 -7.30
N LYS A 300 -20.93 -10.22 -7.54
CA LYS A 300 -21.84 -10.14 -8.70
C LYS A 300 -21.43 -9.12 -9.76
N ASN A 301 -20.81 -8.02 -9.34
CA ASN A 301 -20.60 -6.86 -10.20
C ASN A 301 -19.14 -6.69 -10.64
N ILE A 302 -18.19 -7.40 -10.04
CA ILE A 302 -16.77 -7.28 -10.36
C ILE A 302 -16.28 -8.60 -10.93
N VAL A 303 -15.71 -8.52 -12.13
CA VAL A 303 -15.06 -9.64 -12.81
C VAL A 303 -13.61 -9.27 -13.04
N ILE A 304 -12.69 -10.03 -12.42
CA ILE A 304 -11.28 -9.99 -12.80
C ILE A 304 -11.07 -11.14 -13.78
N ASN A 305 -10.78 -10.81 -15.04
CA ASN A 305 -10.65 -11.84 -16.07
C ASN A 305 -9.46 -12.76 -15.82
N THR A 306 -8.42 -12.27 -15.16
CA THR A 306 -7.17 -13.02 -14.90
C THR A 306 -6.38 -12.36 -13.79
N ILE A 307 -5.70 -11.25 -14.09
CA ILE A 307 -5.00 -10.43 -13.11
C ILE A 307 -5.44 -8.96 -13.23
N CYS A 308 -5.35 -8.21 -12.13
CA CYS A 308 -5.43 -6.75 -12.18
C CYS A 308 -4.43 -6.12 -11.21
N GLU A 309 -4.05 -4.88 -11.46
CA GLU A 309 -3.25 -4.12 -10.49
C GLU A 309 -4.09 -3.77 -9.26
N PRO A 310 -3.54 -3.86 -8.03
CA PRO A 310 -4.26 -3.53 -6.81
C PRO A 310 -4.85 -2.12 -6.84
N GLY A 311 -4.11 -1.16 -7.40
CA GLY A 311 -4.56 0.23 -7.51
C GLY A 311 -5.82 0.40 -8.37
N GLN A 312 -6.03 -0.44 -9.39
CA GLN A 312 -7.24 -0.38 -10.24
C GLN A 312 -8.47 -0.84 -9.48
N LEU A 313 -8.40 -2.00 -8.84
CA LEU A 313 -9.53 -2.56 -8.09
C LEU A 313 -9.80 -1.74 -6.81
N TYR A 314 -8.75 -1.39 -6.08
CA TYR A 314 -8.85 -0.52 -4.90
C TYR A 314 -9.41 0.84 -5.30
N GLY A 315 -8.89 1.46 -6.37
CA GLY A 315 -9.36 2.76 -6.86
C GLY A 315 -10.84 2.76 -7.22
N TYR A 316 -11.34 1.68 -7.85
CA TYR A 316 -12.76 1.52 -8.14
C TYR A 316 -13.61 1.43 -6.87
N LEU A 317 -13.23 0.55 -5.93
CA LEU A 317 -13.95 0.39 -4.67
C LEU A 317 -13.89 1.67 -3.83
N ALA A 318 -12.74 2.36 -3.81
CA ALA A 318 -12.57 3.62 -3.11
C ALA A 318 -13.45 4.72 -3.73
N ALA A 319 -13.47 4.87 -5.06
CA ALA A 319 -14.34 5.85 -5.72
C ALA A 319 -15.83 5.63 -5.40
N LYS A 320 -16.26 4.37 -5.24
CA LYS A 320 -17.65 4.01 -4.95
C LYS A 320 -18.02 4.13 -3.46
N TYR A 321 -17.12 3.75 -2.55
CA TYR A 321 -17.45 3.53 -1.13
C TYR A 321 -16.70 4.40 -0.14
N LEU A 322 -15.57 5.03 -0.51
CA LEU A 322 -14.72 5.76 0.43
C LEU A 322 -15.44 6.95 1.06
N ASN A 323 -16.29 7.66 0.31
CA ASN A 323 -17.09 8.77 0.85
C ASN A 323 -18.06 8.34 1.97
N SER A 324 -18.36 7.05 2.06
CA SER A 324 -19.21 6.46 3.10
C SER A 324 -18.41 5.99 4.33
N ILE A 325 -17.07 5.97 4.27
CA ILE A 325 -16.19 5.61 5.40
C ILE A 325 -15.28 6.80 5.76
N LYS A 326 -15.43 7.31 6.99
CA LYS A 326 -14.65 8.47 7.46
C LYS A 326 -13.16 8.19 7.73
N ASN A 327 -12.74 6.92 7.77
CA ASN A 327 -11.37 6.50 8.09
C ASN A 327 -10.84 5.48 7.06
N ASN A 328 -9.76 5.83 6.37
CA ASN A 328 -9.10 4.99 5.38
C ASN A 328 -8.63 3.64 5.97
N GLU A 329 -8.13 3.61 7.21
CA GLU A 329 -7.67 2.36 7.84
C GLU A 329 -8.80 1.34 8.01
N VAL A 330 -10.02 1.83 8.28
CA VAL A 330 -11.21 0.98 8.41
C VAL A 330 -11.62 0.45 7.04
N PHE A 331 -11.54 1.27 5.99
CA PHE A 331 -11.81 0.86 4.62
C PHE A 331 -10.81 -0.22 4.16
N ASP A 332 -9.51 -0.01 4.37
CA ASP A 332 -8.46 -0.97 4.02
C ASP A 332 -8.66 -2.33 4.70
N LYS A 333 -9.04 -2.32 5.98
CA LYS A 333 -9.36 -3.53 6.73
C LYS A 333 -10.57 -4.26 6.14
N ILE A 334 -11.66 -3.54 5.84
CA ILE A 334 -12.88 -4.13 5.24
C ILE A 334 -12.54 -4.73 3.88
N ILE A 335 -11.81 -4.02 3.04
CA ILE A 335 -11.42 -4.47 1.70
C ILE A 335 -10.60 -5.76 1.79
N THR A 336 -9.60 -5.79 2.68
CA THR A 336 -8.77 -6.98 2.89
C THR A 336 -9.60 -8.19 3.35
N GLU A 337 -10.50 -7.99 4.31
CA GLU A 337 -11.41 -9.05 4.78
C GLU A 337 -12.33 -9.56 3.65
N CYS A 338 -12.88 -8.65 2.83
CA CYS A 338 -13.71 -8.99 1.69
C CYS A 338 -12.94 -9.78 0.62
N TYR A 339 -11.71 -9.38 0.31
CA TYR A 339 -10.84 -10.10 -0.62
C TYR A 339 -10.54 -11.53 -0.14
N ILE A 340 -10.17 -11.70 1.13
CA ILE A 340 -9.94 -13.03 1.72
C ILE A 340 -11.21 -13.88 1.60
N LYS A 341 -12.36 -13.33 2.00
CA LYS A 341 -13.65 -14.03 1.99
C LYS A 341 -14.01 -14.56 0.59
N TYR A 342 -13.71 -13.80 -0.46
CA TYR A 342 -14.04 -14.14 -1.84
C TYR A 342 -12.91 -14.83 -2.61
N GLY A 343 -11.81 -15.19 -1.94
CA GLY A 343 -10.72 -15.93 -2.56
C GLY A 343 -9.81 -15.09 -3.47
N TYR A 344 -9.88 -13.75 -3.38
CA TYR A 344 -8.91 -12.87 -4.03
C TYR A 344 -7.56 -13.00 -3.34
N LYS A 345 -6.51 -13.13 -4.14
CA LYS A 345 -5.14 -13.34 -3.68
C LYS A 345 -4.22 -12.27 -4.26
N LEU A 346 -3.34 -11.73 -3.42
CA LEU A 346 -2.29 -10.81 -3.84
C LEU A 346 -1.02 -11.61 -4.15
N ILE A 347 -0.54 -11.51 -5.38
CA ILE A 347 0.72 -12.11 -5.84
C ILE A 347 1.73 -11.01 -6.20
N LYS A 348 3.00 -11.27 -5.97
CA LYS A 348 4.12 -10.38 -6.27
C LYS A 348 5.05 -11.01 -7.30
N ILE A 349 5.39 -10.26 -8.35
CA ILE A 349 6.29 -10.70 -9.42
C ILE A 349 7.25 -9.57 -9.71
N GLY A 350 8.54 -9.79 -9.44
CA GLY A 350 9.54 -8.73 -9.46
C GLY A 350 9.10 -7.54 -8.58
N SER A 351 8.95 -6.37 -9.19
CA SER A 351 8.44 -5.16 -8.54
C SER A 351 6.92 -4.97 -8.65
N GLY A 352 6.25 -5.81 -9.44
CA GLY A 352 4.81 -5.75 -9.67
C GLY A 352 4.02 -6.47 -8.57
N THR A 353 2.83 -5.96 -8.28
CA THR A 353 1.85 -6.60 -7.40
C THR A 353 0.56 -6.75 -8.17
N PHE A 354 -0.06 -7.93 -8.11
CA PHE A 354 -1.26 -8.26 -8.86
C PHE A 354 -2.29 -8.95 -7.98
N ILE A 355 -3.56 -8.72 -8.27
CA ILE A 355 -4.68 -9.43 -7.66
C ILE A 355 -5.16 -10.50 -8.64
N ILE A 356 -5.35 -11.71 -8.14
CA ILE A 356 -5.94 -12.84 -8.87
C ILE A 356 -7.14 -13.40 -8.10
N CYS A 357 -8.10 -14.00 -8.80
CA CYS A 357 -9.25 -14.65 -8.16
C CYS A 357 -9.60 -15.96 -8.89
N PRO A 358 -8.94 -17.09 -8.54
CA PRO A 358 -9.15 -18.37 -9.22
C PRO A 358 -10.58 -18.90 -9.06
N ASN A 359 -11.19 -18.70 -7.89
CA ASN A 359 -12.48 -19.29 -7.51
C ASN A 359 -13.66 -18.79 -8.37
N LYS A 360 -13.53 -17.64 -9.02
CA LYS A 360 -14.59 -17.09 -9.89
C LYS A 360 -14.56 -17.63 -11.31
N TYR A 361 -13.53 -18.41 -11.64
CA TYR A 361 -13.39 -19.05 -12.95
C TYR A 361 -13.82 -20.52 -12.94
N ILE A 362 -14.51 -20.95 -11.88
CA ILE A 362 -15.19 -22.25 -11.79
C ILE A 362 -16.32 -22.23 -12.82
N SER A 363 -16.01 -22.80 -14.00
CA SER A 363 -16.87 -23.06 -15.15
C SER A 363 -18.30 -22.50 -15.07
N ILE A 364 -18.50 -21.28 -15.56
CA ILE A 364 -19.77 -20.99 -16.25
C ILE A 364 -19.72 -21.90 -17.48
N ASN A 365 -20.27 -23.12 -17.37
CA ASN A 365 -20.25 -24.14 -18.42
C ASN A 365 -20.63 -23.51 -19.77
N SER A 366 -19.63 -23.20 -20.59
CA SER A 366 -19.81 -22.63 -21.94
C SER A 366 -20.44 -23.62 -22.91
N ASP A 367 -20.41 -24.90 -22.55
CA ASP A 367 -20.79 -25.99 -23.45
C ASP A 367 -22.20 -26.55 -23.15
N GLN A 368 -22.84 -26.11 -22.06
CA GLN A 368 -24.23 -26.45 -21.77
C GLN A 368 -25.13 -25.26 -22.12
N ASN A 369 -25.61 -25.25 -23.37
CA ASN A 369 -26.56 -24.28 -23.96
C ASN A 369 -26.07 -22.83 -24.14
N PRO A 370 -25.60 -22.46 -25.37
CA PRO A 370 -25.42 -21.06 -25.77
C PRO A 370 -26.68 -20.19 -25.59
N GLU A 371 -27.87 -20.80 -25.60
CA GLU A 371 -29.15 -20.11 -25.39
C GLU A 371 -29.40 -19.69 -23.93
N VAL A 372 -28.80 -20.37 -22.94
CA VAL A 372 -28.91 -19.97 -21.52
C VAL A 372 -28.00 -18.78 -21.23
N ASN A 373 -26.82 -18.72 -21.85
CA ASN A 373 -25.94 -17.55 -21.76
C ASN A 373 -26.51 -16.32 -22.49
N LYS A 374 -27.25 -16.49 -23.60
CA LYS A 374 -27.95 -15.35 -24.27
C LYS A 374 -29.14 -14.81 -23.46
N LYS A 375 -29.83 -15.63 -22.65
CA LYS A 375 -30.94 -15.13 -21.80
C LYS A 375 -30.47 -14.45 -20.51
N CYS A 376 -29.24 -14.67 -20.07
CA CYS A 376 -28.64 -13.94 -18.94
C CYS A 376 -27.94 -12.62 -19.35
N THR A 377 -27.75 -12.33 -20.65
CA THR A 377 -27.08 -11.10 -21.09
C THR A 377 -28.00 -9.91 -21.31
N ASP A 378 -29.30 -10.12 -21.50
CA ASP A 378 -30.08 -9.10 -22.20
C ASP A 378 -30.76 -8.05 -21.30
N GLU A 379 -30.99 -8.29 -19.99
CA GLU A 379 -31.62 -7.26 -19.14
C GLU A 379 -31.03 -7.06 -17.71
N SER A 380 -30.35 -8.04 -17.11
CA SER A 380 -29.82 -7.94 -15.73
C SER A 380 -28.31 -7.73 -15.63
N ASN A 381 -27.57 -7.80 -16.74
CA ASN A 381 -26.09 -7.75 -16.74
C ASN A 381 -25.48 -6.38 -17.10
N LYS A 382 -26.27 -5.31 -17.14
CA LYS A 382 -25.81 -3.97 -17.55
C LYS A 382 -24.81 -3.28 -16.59
N GLU A 383 -24.46 -3.88 -15.45
CA GLU A 383 -23.58 -3.24 -14.45
C GLU A 383 -22.28 -3.99 -14.10
N ALA A 384 -21.99 -5.15 -14.70
CA ALA A 384 -20.74 -5.86 -14.38
C ALA A 384 -19.50 -5.06 -14.86
N LYS A 385 -18.62 -4.71 -13.92
CA LYS A 385 -17.33 -4.06 -14.15
C LYS A 385 -16.23 -5.11 -14.34
N TYR A 386 -15.66 -5.12 -15.54
CA TYR A 386 -14.54 -5.96 -15.90
C TYR A 386 -13.21 -5.24 -15.63
N PHE A 387 -12.31 -5.94 -14.95
CA PHE A 387 -10.91 -5.57 -14.81
C PHE A 387 -10.09 -6.52 -15.67
N GLU A 388 -9.45 -5.94 -16.68
CA GLU A 388 -8.57 -6.65 -17.59
C GLU A 388 -7.18 -6.03 -17.51
N TYR A 389 -6.17 -6.90 -17.40
CA TYR A 389 -4.80 -6.50 -17.63
C TYR A 389 -4.63 -6.15 -19.10
N LYS A 390 -4.54 -4.84 -19.38
CA LYS A 390 -4.30 -4.33 -20.73
C LYS A 390 -2.81 -4.23 -20.96
N MET A 391 -2.30 -5.18 -21.73
CA MET A 391 -0.94 -5.09 -22.25
C MET A 391 -0.91 -4.10 -23.42
N VAL A 392 0.05 -3.18 -23.40
CA VAL A 392 0.33 -2.30 -24.52
C VAL A 392 1.62 -2.78 -25.18
N HIS A 393 1.52 -3.19 -26.44
CA HIS A 393 2.69 -3.53 -27.26
C HIS A 393 3.23 -2.27 -27.95
N CYS A 394 4.54 -2.08 -27.93
CA CYS A 394 5.20 -1.01 -28.68
C CYS A 394 5.25 -1.32 -30.19
N SER A 395 5.75 -0.37 -30.98
CA SER A 395 5.92 -0.54 -32.43
C SER A 395 6.69 -1.82 -32.78
N LEU A 396 7.80 -2.09 -32.10
CA LEU A 396 8.67 -3.25 -32.32
C LEU A 396 7.94 -4.59 -32.11
N CYS A 397 7.14 -4.72 -31.05
CA CYS A 397 6.37 -5.94 -30.79
C CYS A 397 5.18 -6.12 -31.75
N ASN A 398 4.72 -5.03 -32.37
CA ASN A 398 3.65 -5.04 -33.36
C ASN A 398 4.16 -5.17 -34.79
N GLU A 399 5.46 -5.19 -35.02
CA GLU A 399 6.05 -5.41 -36.35
C GLU A 399 5.56 -6.73 -36.98
N GLU A 400 5.46 -6.73 -38.31
CA GLU A 400 5.17 -7.96 -39.05
C GLU A 400 6.37 -8.92 -38.96
N GLN A 401 6.08 -10.20 -38.74
CA GLN A 401 7.13 -11.22 -38.70
C GLN A 401 7.75 -11.37 -40.10
N PRO A 402 9.09 -11.27 -40.24
CA PRO A 402 9.75 -11.55 -41.51
C PRO A 402 9.44 -12.95 -42.04
N ASN A 403 9.24 -13.07 -43.35
CA ASN A 403 9.01 -14.36 -44.00
C ASN A 403 10.29 -15.21 -43.98
N SER A 404 10.24 -16.37 -43.30
CA SER A 404 11.39 -17.26 -43.12
C SER A 404 11.96 -17.80 -44.43
N GLN A 405 11.11 -18.10 -45.42
CA GLN A 405 11.53 -18.64 -46.72
C GLN A 405 12.31 -17.60 -47.53
N ILE A 406 11.83 -16.35 -47.54
CA ILE A 406 12.53 -15.24 -48.21
C ILE A 406 13.89 -15.01 -47.52
N LEU A 407 13.90 -15.03 -46.19
CA LEU A 407 15.12 -14.82 -45.43
C LEU A 407 16.15 -15.95 -45.64
N GLU A 408 15.69 -17.19 -45.71
CA GLU A 408 16.53 -18.35 -46.05
C GLU A 408 17.14 -18.21 -47.45
N GLN A 409 16.36 -17.75 -48.45
CA GLN A 409 16.89 -17.46 -49.79
C GLN A 409 17.95 -16.36 -49.79
N MET A 410 17.73 -15.29 -49.01
CA MET A 410 18.69 -14.20 -48.85
C MET A 410 20.00 -14.68 -48.21
N LEU A 411 19.88 -15.49 -47.15
CA LEU A 411 21.04 -16.08 -46.45
C LEU A 411 21.82 -17.04 -47.35
N ASN A 412 21.12 -17.93 -48.07
CA ASN A 412 21.74 -18.84 -49.02
C ASN A 412 22.45 -18.09 -50.17
N SER A 413 21.87 -16.98 -50.64
CA SER A 413 22.50 -16.15 -51.66
C SER A 413 23.75 -15.46 -51.12
N ALA A 414 23.71 -14.90 -49.91
CA ALA A 414 24.87 -14.29 -49.27
C ALA A 414 25.97 -15.33 -49.00
N TYR A 415 25.60 -16.52 -48.53
CA TYR A 415 26.51 -17.63 -48.29
C TYR A 415 27.23 -18.09 -49.57
N ARG A 416 26.56 -18.20 -50.72
CA ARG A 416 27.22 -18.54 -51.99
C ARG A 416 28.23 -17.49 -52.45
N VAL A 417 28.00 -16.22 -52.14
CA VAL A 417 28.87 -15.12 -52.58
C VAL A 417 30.07 -14.95 -51.65
N ILE A 418 29.86 -15.07 -50.34
CA ILE A 418 30.84 -14.67 -49.31
C ILE A 418 31.33 -15.87 -48.50
N GLY A 419 30.47 -16.88 -48.32
CA GLY A 419 30.58 -17.87 -47.25
C GLY A 419 31.02 -19.27 -47.66
N GLU A 420 31.28 -19.58 -48.94
CA GLU A 420 31.63 -20.97 -49.35
C GLU A 420 32.88 -21.53 -48.63
N ASN A 421 33.74 -20.67 -48.09
CA ASN A 421 34.91 -21.05 -47.28
C ASN A 421 34.74 -20.86 -45.77
N GLU A 422 33.55 -20.43 -45.30
CA GLU A 422 33.26 -20.26 -43.88
C GLU A 422 33.20 -21.62 -43.17
N THR A 423 33.94 -21.75 -42.07
CA THR A 423 33.88 -22.92 -41.22
C THR A 423 32.88 -22.70 -40.08
N LEU A 424 32.08 -23.72 -39.80
CA LEU A 424 31.21 -23.73 -38.63
C LEU A 424 32.06 -23.94 -37.37
N THR A 425 31.82 -23.14 -36.34
CA THR A 425 32.55 -23.23 -35.06
C THR A 425 31.67 -23.90 -34.02
N TYR A 426 32.13 -25.05 -33.52
CA TYR A 426 31.41 -25.88 -32.58
C TYR A 426 32.15 -26.06 -31.25
N TYR A 427 31.38 -26.25 -30.17
CA TYR A 427 31.85 -26.75 -28.88
C TYR A 427 31.03 -27.96 -28.43
N GLU A 428 31.53 -28.69 -27.43
CA GLU A 428 30.86 -29.85 -26.79
C GLU A 428 30.26 -30.86 -27.76
N ASN A 429 31.12 -31.56 -28.52
CA ASN A 429 30.70 -32.59 -29.48
C ASN A 429 29.63 -32.08 -30.47
N GLU A 430 29.83 -30.88 -31.02
CA GLU A 430 28.95 -30.26 -32.03
C GLU A 430 27.58 -29.80 -31.54
N ARG A 431 27.35 -29.82 -30.23
CA ARG A 431 26.07 -29.41 -29.65
C ARG A 431 25.89 -27.89 -29.58
N ILE A 432 26.98 -27.16 -29.35
CA ILE A 432 26.97 -25.70 -29.25
C ILE A 432 27.52 -25.12 -30.55
N LEU A 433 26.69 -24.40 -31.31
CA LEU A 433 27.08 -23.71 -32.54
C LEU A 433 27.24 -22.21 -32.28
N ILE A 434 28.42 -21.66 -32.61
CA ILE A 434 28.62 -20.21 -32.61
C ILE A 434 28.08 -19.62 -33.91
N VAL A 435 27.17 -18.66 -33.79
CA VAL A 435 26.55 -17.95 -34.92
C VAL A 435 27.26 -16.62 -35.11
N ASN A 436 28.21 -16.59 -36.03
CA ASN A 436 29.08 -15.43 -36.31
C ASN A 436 29.40 -15.25 -37.81
N ASN A 437 28.69 -15.96 -38.68
CA ASN A 437 28.88 -15.95 -40.14
C ASN A 437 27.59 -16.36 -40.88
N TYR A 438 27.57 -16.31 -42.21
CA TYR A 438 26.35 -16.54 -42.99
C TYR A 438 25.89 -18.01 -42.92
N ALA A 439 26.82 -18.96 -42.95
CA ALA A 439 26.53 -20.40 -42.84
C ALA A 439 25.83 -20.75 -41.51
N SER A 440 26.44 -20.36 -40.40
CA SER A 440 25.91 -20.62 -39.06
C SER A 440 24.56 -19.93 -38.84
N LEU A 441 24.38 -18.72 -39.40
CA LEU A 441 23.13 -17.98 -39.33
C LEU A 441 21.99 -18.69 -40.10
N ALA A 442 22.25 -19.16 -41.32
CA ALA A 442 21.28 -19.92 -42.12
C ALA A 442 20.85 -21.22 -41.42
N LEU A 443 21.80 -21.98 -40.88
CA LEU A 443 21.53 -23.20 -40.14
C LEU A 443 20.68 -22.93 -38.89
N SER A 444 21.00 -21.86 -38.14
CA SER A 444 20.25 -21.48 -36.95
C SER A 444 18.80 -21.10 -37.26
N LEU A 445 18.55 -20.33 -38.33
CA LEU A 445 17.18 -19.95 -38.75
C LEU A 445 16.33 -21.19 -39.02
N LYS A 446 16.88 -22.14 -39.80
CA LYS A 446 16.19 -23.37 -40.16
C LYS A 446 15.80 -24.17 -38.91
N LYS A 447 16.77 -24.46 -38.05
CA LYS A 447 16.57 -25.26 -36.84
C LYS A 447 15.61 -24.60 -35.84
N MET A 448 15.79 -23.31 -35.56
CA MET A 448 14.93 -22.57 -34.62
C MET A 448 13.49 -22.43 -35.11
N SER A 449 13.26 -22.31 -36.42
CA SER A 449 11.92 -22.17 -37.00
C SER A 449 11.06 -23.43 -36.87
N GLU A 450 11.69 -24.59 -36.68
CA GLU A 450 11.03 -25.89 -36.49
C GLU A 450 10.61 -26.13 -35.03
N GLN A 451 11.04 -25.28 -34.09
CA GLN A 451 10.81 -25.49 -32.65
C GLN A 451 9.48 -24.90 -32.19
N ALA A 452 8.84 -25.57 -31.23
CA ALA A 452 7.67 -25.03 -30.54
C ALA A 452 8.04 -24.10 -29.35
N SER A 453 9.23 -24.30 -28.76
CA SER A 453 9.69 -23.58 -27.59
C SER A 453 11.21 -23.44 -27.62
N LEU A 454 11.72 -22.28 -27.23
CA LEU A 454 13.15 -21.94 -27.20
C LEU A 454 13.53 -21.43 -25.81
N GLY A 455 14.64 -21.91 -25.25
CA GLY A 455 15.27 -21.28 -24.09
C GLY A 455 16.15 -20.11 -24.54
N VAL A 456 16.07 -18.96 -23.87
CA VAL A 456 16.78 -17.74 -24.28
C VAL A 456 17.41 -17.04 -23.08
N ASP A 457 18.64 -16.57 -23.27
CA ASP A 457 19.38 -15.71 -22.35
C ASP A 457 20.29 -14.77 -23.15
N LEU A 458 20.78 -13.69 -22.52
CA LEU A 458 21.72 -12.76 -23.13
C LEU A 458 22.89 -12.44 -22.19
N GLU A 459 24.04 -12.14 -22.77
CA GLU A 459 25.21 -11.69 -22.02
C GLU A 459 25.67 -10.31 -22.47
N GLY A 460 26.03 -9.45 -21.51
CA GLY A 460 26.60 -8.14 -21.78
C GLY A 460 26.16 -7.05 -20.80
N ARG A 461 26.08 -5.81 -21.28
CA ARG A 461 25.58 -4.67 -20.51
C ARG A 461 24.15 -4.39 -20.95
N LEU A 462 23.22 -5.20 -20.45
CA LEU A 462 21.81 -5.27 -20.87
C LEU A 462 20.95 -4.12 -20.30
N ARG A 463 21.24 -2.90 -20.71
CA ARG A 463 20.49 -1.69 -20.33
C ARG A 463 20.47 -0.70 -21.49
N VAL A 464 19.58 0.29 -21.42
CA VAL A 464 19.52 1.39 -22.42
C VAL A 464 20.91 2.03 -22.60
N GLY A 465 21.37 2.11 -23.86
CA GLY A 465 22.71 2.59 -24.22
C GLY A 465 23.87 1.65 -23.87
N GLY A 466 23.56 0.39 -23.55
CA GLY A 466 24.53 -0.67 -23.32
C GLY A 466 24.89 -1.42 -24.60
N TYR A 467 25.27 -2.70 -24.46
CA TYR A 467 25.61 -3.58 -25.58
C TYR A 467 25.25 -5.03 -25.22
N ILE A 468 25.00 -5.83 -26.26
CA ILE A 468 24.84 -7.28 -26.18
C ILE A 468 26.13 -7.90 -26.73
N ASN A 469 26.75 -8.79 -25.96
CA ASN A 469 27.90 -9.58 -26.41
C ASN A 469 27.44 -10.88 -27.06
N LEU A 470 26.57 -11.62 -26.37
CA LEU A 470 26.05 -12.91 -26.80
C LEU A 470 24.53 -12.95 -26.66
N ILE A 471 23.88 -13.69 -27.55
CA ILE A 471 22.48 -14.14 -27.38
C ILE A 471 22.52 -15.66 -27.44
N GLN A 472 22.07 -16.32 -26.37
CA GLN A 472 22.00 -17.77 -26.29
C GLN A 472 20.58 -18.24 -26.59
N ILE A 473 20.44 -19.22 -27.47
CA ILE A 473 19.16 -19.82 -27.83
C ILE A 473 19.27 -21.34 -27.86
N ALA A 474 18.59 -22.02 -26.93
CA ALA A 474 18.50 -23.47 -26.88
C ALA A 474 17.29 -23.99 -27.66
N CYS A 475 17.55 -24.94 -28.55
CA CYS A 475 16.58 -25.82 -29.19
C CYS A 475 16.67 -27.21 -28.55
N GLU A 476 15.85 -28.16 -28.99
CA GLU A 476 15.88 -29.54 -28.48
C GLU A 476 17.22 -30.26 -28.74
N ASP A 477 17.80 -30.07 -29.93
CA ASP A 477 19.00 -30.81 -30.39
C ASP A 477 20.29 -29.97 -30.43
N ALA A 478 20.19 -28.64 -30.36
CA ALA A 478 21.33 -27.74 -30.51
C ALA A 478 21.17 -26.45 -29.70
N ILE A 479 22.29 -25.83 -29.35
CA ILE A 479 22.35 -24.53 -28.68
C ILE A 479 23.10 -23.57 -29.59
N PHE A 480 22.46 -22.45 -29.91
CA PHE A 480 23.01 -21.39 -30.75
C PHE A 480 23.49 -20.23 -29.88
N ILE A 481 24.75 -19.82 -30.06
CA ILE A 481 25.31 -18.63 -29.41
C ILE A 481 25.63 -17.61 -30.47
N PHE A 482 24.79 -16.58 -30.58
CA PHE A 482 24.99 -15.46 -31.50
C PHE A 482 26.07 -14.53 -30.96
N ASP A 483 27.20 -14.47 -31.65
CA ASP A 483 28.33 -13.64 -31.24
C ASP A 483 28.21 -12.21 -31.77
N ILE A 484 27.29 -11.46 -31.16
CA ILE A 484 26.99 -10.08 -31.54
C ILE A 484 28.22 -9.19 -31.44
N HIS A 485 29.11 -9.43 -30.47
CA HIS A 485 30.36 -8.66 -30.35
C HIS A 485 31.30 -8.90 -31.53
N GLN A 486 31.51 -10.15 -31.95
CA GLN A 486 32.35 -10.45 -33.11
C GLN A 486 31.81 -9.79 -34.38
N ILE A 487 30.50 -9.94 -34.64
CA ILE A 487 29.84 -9.37 -35.83
C ILE A 487 29.97 -7.84 -35.85
N THR A 488 29.65 -7.17 -34.73
CA THR A 488 29.58 -5.70 -34.67
C THR A 488 30.93 -5.02 -34.52
N SER A 489 31.80 -5.53 -33.65
CA SER A 489 32.96 -4.79 -33.17
C SER A 489 34.27 -5.25 -33.78
N ILE A 490 34.38 -6.53 -34.16
CA ILE A 490 35.61 -7.12 -34.70
C ILE A 490 35.54 -7.19 -36.22
N GLN A 491 34.51 -7.85 -36.75
CA GLN A 491 34.29 -7.96 -38.20
C GLN A 491 33.73 -6.66 -38.78
N ASN A 492 32.92 -5.93 -38.00
CA ASN A 492 32.19 -4.75 -38.46
C ASN A 492 31.35 -5.05 -39.72
N ASP A 493 30.79 -6.26 -39.80
CA ASP A 493 29.94 -6.68 -40.92
C ASP A 493 28.50 -6.24 -40.67
N LYS A 494 28.17 -5.07 -41.24
CA LYS A 494 26.83 -4.48 -41.14
C LYS A 494 25.76 -5.32 -41.83
N ASN A 495 26.10 -6.03 -42.91
CA ASN A 495 25.15 -6.85 -43.66
C ASN A 495 24.79 -8.11 -42.86
N LEU A 496 25.80 -8.80 -42.32
CA LEU A 496 25.59 -9.94 -41.44
C LEU A 496 24.82 -9.54 -40.18
N LEU A 497 25.13 -8.39 -39.57
CA LEU A 497 24.36 -7.86 -38.44
C LEU A 497 22.90 -7.63 -38.81
N GLN A 498 22.63 -6.99 -39.95
CA GLN A 498 21.27 -6.71 -40.40
C GLN A 498 20.49 -8.02 -40.62
N LEU A 499 21.10 -9.00 -41.29
CA LEU A 499 20.49 -10.32 -41.50
C LEU A 499 20.29 -11.07 -40.18
N THR A 500 21.23 -10.95 -39.24
CA THR A 500 21.09 -11.50 -37.88
C THR A 500 19.86 -10.90 -37.19
N ILE A 501 19.67 -9.58 -37.25
CA ILE A 501 18.47 -8.93 -36.71
C ILE A 501 17.20 -9.44 -37.39
N GLN A 502 17.21 -9.63 -38.72
CA GLN A 502 16.04 -10.18 -39.43
C GLN A 502 15.72 -11.62 -39.00
N VAL A 503 16.74 -12.47 -38.79
CA VAL A 503 16.57 -13.84 -38.28
C VAL A 503 15.99 -13.79 -36.88
N LEU A 504 16.53 -12.96 -35.99
CA LEU A 504 15.99 -12.79 -34.64
C LEU A 504 14.55 -12.29 -34.70
N LYS A 505 14.20 -11.29 -35.53
CA LYS A 505 12.81 -10.85 -35.71
C LYS A 505 11.90 -11.99 -36.20
N CYS A 506 12.35 -12.79 -37.16
CA CYS A 506 11.61 -13.95 -37.67
C CYS A 506 11.25 -14.93 -36.55
N ILE A 507 12.16 -15.18 -35.60
CA ILE A 507 11.96 -16.10 -34.47
C ILE A 507 11.20 -15.45 -33.30
N PHE A 508 11.64 -14.28 -32.83
CA PHE A 508 11.09 -13.62 -31.64
C PHE A 508 9.68 -13.07 -31.86
N LEU A 509 9.32 -12.66 -33.09
CA LEU A 509 7.96 -12.22 -33.43
C LEU A 509 7.02 -13.37 -33.82
N ASN A 510 7.53 -14.60 -33.99
CA ASN A 510 6.69 -15.75 -34.29
C ASN A 510 5.81 -16.11 -33.08
N PRO A 511 4.47 -15.95 -33.14
CA PRO A 511 3.61 -16.27 -32.01
C PRO A 511 3.50 -17.78 -31.74
N SER A 512 3.81 -18.63 -32.71
CA SER A 512 3.77 -20.10 -32.57
C SER A 512 4.95 -20.65 -31.79
N ILE A 513 6.04 -19.90 -31.67
CA ILE A 513 7.24 -20.29 -30.92
C ILE A 513 7.19 -19.61 -29.55
N ARG A 514 7.21 -20.37 -28.47
CA ARG A 514 7.33 -19.85 -27.10
C ARG A 514 8.79 -19.49 -26.81
N LYS A 515 9.08 -18.28 -26.36
CA LYS A 515 10.45 -17.88 -25.95
C LYS A 515 10.52 -17.83 -24.44
N VAL A 516 11.24 -18.78 -23.85
CA VAL A 516 11.36 -18.97 -22.42
C VAL A 516 12.62 -18.31 -21.90
N PHE A 517 12.45 -17.38 -20.98
CA PHE A 517 13.53 -16.71 -20.26
C PHE A 517 13.44 -17.03 -18.77
N PHE A 518 14.53 -16.78 -18.05
CA PHE A 518 14.54 -16.81 -16.59
C PHE A 518 15.02 -15.45 -16.06
N ASP A 519 14.12 -14.67 -15.44
CA ASP A 519 14.37 -13.25 -15.10
C ASP A 519 14.69 -12.39 -16.35
N GLY A 520 13.84 -12.51 -17.38
CA GLY A 520 14.09 -11.94 -18.71
C GLY A 520 13.99 -10.41 -18.79
N LYS A 521 13.92 -9.70 -17.67
CA LYS A 521 13.62 -8.27 -17.65
C LYS A 521 14.69 -7.46 -18.39
N ARG A 522 15.96 -7.73 -18.11
CA ARG A 522 17.09 -6.98 -18.71
C ARG A 522 17.33 -7.41 -20.15
N ASP A 523 17.07 -8.68 -20.45
CA ASP A 523 17.14 -9.25 -21.79
C ASP A 523 16.14 -8.57 -22.71
N LEU A 524 14.89 -8.44 -22.27
CA LEU A 524 13.85 -7.73 -23.01
C LEU A 524 14.20 -6.26 -23.25
N GLU A 525 14.72 -5.56 -22.24
CA GLU A 525 15.22 -4.19 -22.43
C GLU A 525 16.34 -4.15 -23.49
N ALA A 526 17.30 -5.08 -23.44
CA ALA A 526 18.38 -5.15 -24.41
C ALA A 526 17.87 -5.43 -25.82
N LEU A 527 16.94 -6.38 -25.99
CA LEU A 527 16.32 -6.69 -27.29
C LEU A 527 15.65 -5.45 -27.90
N HIS A 528 14.87 -4.69 -27.11
CA HIS A 528 14.19 -3.50 -27.61
C HIS A 528 15.16 -2.34 -27.91
N PHE A 529 16.05 -2.02 -26.97
CA PHE A 529 16.79 -0.76 -26.99
C PHE A 529 18.19 -0.85 -27.60
N ILE A 530 18.75 -2.04 -27.77
CA ILE A 530 20.09 -2.24 -28.32
C ILE A 530 20.00 -2.77 -29.76
N ILE A 531 19.19 -3.81 -30.01
CA ILE A 531 19.09 -4.43 -31.35
C ILE A 531 17.78 -4.11 -32.09
N GLY A 532 16.79 -3.52 -31.42
CA GLY A 532 15.52 -3.13 -32.06
C GLY A 532 14.65 -4.32 -32.46
N VAL A 533 14.58 -5.35 -31.61
CA VAL A 533 13.79 -6.57 -31.82
C VAL A 533 12.66 -6.63 -30.78
N GLY A 534 11.42 -6.70 -31.27
CA GLY A 534 10.25 -6.99 -30.44
C GLY A 534 10.08 -8.49 -30.18
N ILE A 535 9.14 -8.85 -29.31
CA ILE A 535 8.89 -10.24 -28.92
C ILE A 535 7.40 -10.53 -28.79
N ARG A 536 6.99 -11.74 -29.16
CA ARG A 536 5.64 -12.29 -28.93
C ARG A 536 5.74 -13.67 -28.28
N ASN A 537 4.70 -14.12 -27.58
CA ASN A 537 4.69 -15.41 -26.87
C ASN A 537 5.94 -15.60 -25.97
N PHE A 538 6.20 -14.57 -25.17
CA PHE A 538 7.24 -14.57 -24.14
C PHE A 538 6.75 -15.34 -22.91
N TYR A 539 7.64 -16.12 -22.29
CA TYR A 539 7.39 -16.87 -21.07
C TYR A 539 8.53 -16.60 -20.07
N ASP A 540 8.22 -16.08 -18.90
CA ASP A 540 9.23 -15.89 -17.84
C ASP A 540 9.09 -16.98 -16.77
N ALA A 541 10.00 -17.95 -16.82
CA ALA A 541 9.97 -19.11 -15.93
C ALA A 541 10.11 -18.73 -14.45
N GLN A 542 10.88 -17.68 -14.13
CA GLN A 542 11.03 -17.23 -12.75
C GLN A 542 9.73 -16.60 -12.23
N ALA A 543 9.10 -15.73 -13.02
CA ALA A 543 7.84 -15.08 -12.67
C ALA A 543 6.71 -16.09 -12.43
N ILE A 544 6.57 -17.07 -13.32
CA ILE A 544 5.55 -18.11 -13.18
C ILE A 544 5.88 -19.03 -11.98
N HIS A 545 7.15 -19.38 -11.77
CA HIS A 545 7.57 -20.14 -10.60
C HIS A 545 7.25 -19.42 -9.27
N MET A 546 7.56 -18.13 -9.18
CA MET A 546 7.25 -17.32 -8.00
C MET A 546 5.75 -17.26 -7.75
N THR A 547 4.94 -17.18 -8.80
CA THR A 547 3.47 -17.20 -8.69
C THR A 547 2.98 -18.54 -8.18
N LEU A 548 3.45 -19.64 -8.78
CA LEU A 548 3.16 -21.00 -8.35
C LEU A 548 3.46 -21.18 -6.86
N PHE A 549 4.64 -20.77 -6.40
CA PHE A 549 5.02 -20.92 -4.99
C PHE A 549 4.15 -20.07 -4.06
N GLN A 550 3.83 -18.83 -4.45
CA GLN A 550 2.91 -17.98 -3.70
C GLN A 550 1.53 -18.63 -3.57
N LEU A 551 0.98 -19.15 -4.67
CA LEU A 551 -0.29 -19.87 -4.66
C LEU A 551 -0.24 -21.06 -3.70
N MET A 552 0.80 -21.90 -3.78
CA MET A 552 0.98 -23.04 -2.88
C MET A 552 0.99 -22.62 -1.40
N GLU A 553 1.73 -21.57 -1.05
CA GLU A 553 1.80 -21.06 0.33
C GLU A 553 0.47 -20.44 0.80
N MET A 554 -0.28 -19.81 -0.10
CA MET A 554 -1.63 -19.29 0.20
C MET A 554 -2.67 -20.40 0.36
N HIS A 555 -2.54 -21.51 -0.35
CA HIS A 555 -3.37 -22.70 -0.14
C HIS A 555 -3.12 -23.31 1.24
N LYS A 556 -1.87 -23.36 1.69
CA LYS A 556 -1.52 -23.78 3.06
C LYS A 556 -2.09 -22.80 4.11
N ASN A 557 -2.10 -21.50 3.79
CA ASN A 557 -2.52 -20.45 4.70
C ASN A 557 -3.72 -19.67 4.16
N GLN A 558 -4.90 -20.30 4.14
CA GLN A 558 -6.13 -19.72 3.55
C GLN A 558 -6.52 -18.35 4.13
N LYS A 559 -6.08 -18.03 5.36
CA LYS A 559 -6.34 -16.76 6.06
C LYS A 559 -5.49 -15.59 5.55
N LEU A 560 -4.50 -15.83 4.69
CA LEU A 560 -3.63 -14.78 4.16
C LEU A 560 -4.18 -14.23 2.83
N PHE A 561 -4.30 -12.90 2.79
CA PHE A 561 -4.52 -12.13 1.58
C PHE A 561 -3.21 -11.94 0.79
N GLU A 562 -2.10 -11.75 1.51
CA GLU A 562 -0.78 -11.44 0.99
C GLU A 562 0.28 -12.24 1.74
N LEU A 563 1.30 -12.70 1.02
CA LEU A 563 2.50 -13.29 1.61
C LEU A 563 3.54 -12.20 1.89
N LYS A 564 4.08 -12.18 3.11
CA LYS A 564 4.99 -11.11 3.55
C LYS A 564 6.36 -11.13 2.87
N TYR A 565 6.77 -12.24 2.26
CA TYR A 565 8.02 -12.32 1.52
C TYR A 565 8.10 -13.66 0.79
N VAL A 566 8.35 -13.65 -0.52
CA VAL A 566 8.81 -14.83 -1.27
C VAL A 566 10.15 -14.44 -1.88
N ALA A 567 11.21 -15.11 -1.45
CA ALA A 567 12.54 -14.87 -2.00
C ALA A 567 12.53 -15.20 -3.50
N THR A 568 13.13 -14.33 -4.30
CA THR A 568 13.35 -14.58 -5.74
C THR A 568 14.43 -15.66 -5.87
N PRO A 569 14.12 -16.84 -6.44
CA PRO A 569 15.09 -17.92 -6.55
C PRO A 569 16.01 -17.72 -7.75
N GLY A 570 17.26 -18.20 -7.64
CA GLY A 570 18.16 -18.29 -8.78
C GLY A 570 17.81 -19.46 -9.70
N LEU A 571 18.31 -19.44 -10.94
CA LEU A 571 18.05 -20.50 -11.92
C LEU A 571 18.40 -21.90 -11.39
N ASN A 572 19.62 -22.07 -10.86
CA ASN A 572 20.05 -23.37 -10.31
C ASN A 572 19.19 -23.85 -9.13
N ASP A 573 18.65 -22.95 -8.31
CA ASP A 573 17.73 -23.32 -7.23
C ASP A 573 16.44 -23.94 -7.79
N VAL A 574 15.92 -23.35 -8.87
CA VAL A 574 14.71 -23.78 -9.55
C VAL A 574 14.95 -25.08 -10.32
N LEU A 575 16.04 -25.19 -11.09
CA LEU A 575 16.42 -26.41 -11.81
C LEU A 575 16.61 -27.60 -10.85
N SER A 576 17.29 -27.38 -9.72
CA SER A 576 17.49 -28.39 -8.68
C SER A 576 16.17 -28.89 -8.10
N LYS A 577 15.24 -27.97 -7.86
CA LYS A 577 13.91 -28.30 -7.33
C LYS A 577 13.07 -29.15 -8.28
N TYR A 578 13.17 -28.93 -9.59
CA TYR A 578 12.36 -29.64 -10.59
C TYR A 578 13.05 -30.84 -11.24
N LYS A 579 14.36 -31.05 -11.02
CA LYS A 579 15.12 -32.18 -11.55
C LYS A 579 15.03 -32.30 -13.08
N VAL A 580 15.34 -31.19 -13.76
CA VAL A 580 15.41 -31.14 -15.23
C VAL A 580 16.46 -32.11 -15.79
N SER A 581 16.29 -32.51 -17.05
CA SER A 581 17.05 -33.59 -17.70
C SER A 581 18.57 -33.39 -17.71
N HIS A 582 19.07 -32.20 -18.03
CA HIS A 582 20.51 -31.95 -18.16
C HIS A 582 21.17 -31.46 -16.86
N GLY A 583 20.41 -31.38 -15.75
CA GLY A 583 20.95 -31.01 -14.44
C GLY A 583 21.14 -29.51 -14.24
N LEU A 584 22.14 -29.14 -13.42
CA LEU A 584 22.42 -27.77 -13.02
C LEU A 584 23.57 -27.19 -13.84
N ASN A 585 23.58 -25.86 -14.02
CA ASN A 585 24.76 -25.20 -14.57
C ASN A 585 25.94 -25.34 -13.60
N SER A 586 26.90 -26.22 -13.93
CA SER A 586 28.03 -26.55 -13.06
C SER A 586 29.07 -25.43 -12.99
N LEU A 587 29.09 -24.55 -13.99
CA LEU A 587 30.04 -23.45 -14.11
C LEU A 587 29.51 -22.14 -13.50
N LYS A 588 28.26 -22.11 -13.03
CA LYS A 588 27.60 -20.89 -12.54
C LYS A 588 28.32 -20.19 -11.40
N GLU A 589 28.79 -20.94 -10.40
CA GLU A 589 29.52 -20.35 -9.26
C GLU A 589 30.91 -19.85 -9.66
N GLN A 590 31.55 -20.48 -10.65
CA GLN A 590 32.83 -20.02 -11.19
C GLN A 590 32.65 -18.68 -11.94
N PHE A 591 31.70 -18.61 -12.87
CA PHE A 591 31.47 -17.40 -13.66
C PHE A 591 30.85 -16.27 -12.84
N LYS A 592 30.03 -16.56 -11.84
CA LYS A 592 29.55 -15.55 -10.89
C LYS A 592 30.70 -14.83 -10.17
N LYS A 593 31.68 -15.58 -9.66
CA LYS A 593 32.89 -15.00 -9.03
C LYS A 593 33.73 -14.19 -10.02
N LEU A 594 33.84 -14.66 -11.26
CA LEU A 594 34.55 -13.94 -12.33
C LEU A 594 33.83 -12.64 -12.71
N PHE A 595 32.49 -12.64 -12.76
CA PHE A 595 31.69 -11.48 -13.14
C PHE A 595 31.58 -10.42 -12.04
N ASP A 596 31.72 -10.82 -10.77
CA ASP A 596 31.90 -9.88 -9.66
C ASP A 596 33.20 -9.04 -9.82
N ASN A 597 34.22 -9.56 -10.50
CA ASN A 597 35.40 -8.79 -10.88
C ASN A 597 35.25 -8.15 -12.26
N ARG A 598 35.03 -6.83 -12.28
CA ARG A 598 34.84 -6.05 -13.51
C ARG A 598 36.01 -6.12 -14.52
N ILE A 599 37.23 -6.39 -14.07
CA ILE A 599 38.39 -6.50 -14.98
C ILE A 599 38.37 -7.86 -15.67
N ASP A 600 38.18 -8.93 -14.90
CA ASP A 600 38.15 -10.30 -15.42
C ASP A 600 36.92 -10.53 -16.29
N SER A 601 35.76 -9.98 -15.92
CA SER A 601 34.54 -10.10 -16.73
C SER A 601 34.70 -9.57 -18.15
N LYS A 602 35.41 -8.44 -18.31
CA LYS A 602 35.72 -7.89 -19.64
C LYS A 602 36.59 -8.82 -20.47
N LYS A 603 37.52 -9.54 -19.83
CA LYS A 603 38.38 -10.50 -20.54
C LYS A 603 37.52 -11.57 -21.21
N TYR A 604 36.58 -12.17 -20.50
CA TYR A 604 35.71 -13.21 -21.06
C TYR A 604 34.69 -12.66 -22.06
N LEU A 605 34.05 -11.52 -21.76
CA LEU A 605 33.02 -10.95 -22.63
C LEU A 605 33.56 -10.53 -24.01
N TYR A 606 34.82 -10.09 -24.09
CA TYR A 606 35.41 -9.55 -25.33
C TYR A 606 36.46 -10.46 -25.99
N ALA A 607 37.02 -11.45 -25.29
CA ALA A 607 38.02 -12.34 -25.89
C ALA A 607 37.39 -13.18 -27.02
N ARG A 608 38.10 -13.27 -28.15
CA ARG A 608 37.76 -14.15 -29.27
C ARG A 608 39.01 -14.94 -29.71
N PRO A 609 38.89 -16.25 -30.05
CA PRO A 609 37.66 -17.07 -30.01
C PRO A 609 37.06 -17.18 -28.60
N ILE A 610 35.75 -17.44 -28.52
CA ILE A 610 35.04 -17.54 -27.23
C ILE A 610 35.71 -18.64 -26.41
N ASP A 611 35.98 -18.36 -25.14
CA ASP A 611 36.51 -19.36 -24.22
C ASP A 611 35.55 -20.57 -24.11
N PRO A 612 36.01 -21.82 -24.26
CA PRO A 612 35.14 -23.00 -24.27
C PRO A 612 34.30 -23.15 -22.99
N ASP A 613 34.87 -22.84 -21.83
CA ASP A 613 34.13 -22.90 -20.56
C ASP A 613 33.06 -21.80 -20.51
N PHE A 614 33.33 -20.62 -21.07
CA PHE A 614 32.33 -19.56 -21.17
C PHE A 614 31.20 -19.92 -22.13
N ALA A 615 31.51 -20.53 -23.27
CA ALA A 615 30.50 -21.05 -24.20
C ALA A 615 29.62 -22.12 -23.53
N SER A 616 30.23 -23.06 -22.80
CA SER A 616 29.52 -24.09 -22.04
C SER A 616 28.65 -23.49 -20.92
N TYR A 617 29.19 -22.55 -20.15
CA TYR A 617 28.43 -21.83 -19.12
C TYR A 617 27.19 -21.14 -19.69
N SER A 618 27.37 -20.41 -20.80
CA SER A 618 26.29 -19.72 -21.50
C SER A 618 25.24 -20.70 -22.06
N ALA A 619 25.68 -21.85 -22.59
CA ALA A 619 24.79 -22.87 -23.11
C ALA A 619 23.92 -23.50 -22.00
N GLN A 620 24.51 -23.85 -20.87
CA GLN A 620 23.82 -24.48 -19.74
C GLN A 620 22.74 -23.58 -19.09
N ASP A 621 22.84 -22.25 -19.21
CA ASP A 621 21.84 -21.32 -18.66
C ASP A 621 20.53 -21.29 -19.47
N VAL A 622 20.54 -21.74 -20.74
CA VAL A 622 19.34 -21.80 -21.60
C VAL A 622 18.80 -23.20 -21.86
N GLU A 623 19.67 -24.21 -21.75
CA GLU A 623 19.43 -25.59 -22.18
C GLU A 623 18.13 -26.20 -21.64
N ASN A 624 17.86 -26.03 -20.35
CA ASN A 624 16.71 -26.64 -19.68
C ASN A 624 15.49 -25.73 -19.57
N LEU A 625 15.51 -24.52 -20.14
CA LEU A 625 14.44 -23.54 -19.90
C LEU A 625 13.10 -23.98 -20.49
N SER A 626 13.08 -24.55 -21.70
CA SER A 626 11.85 -25.06 -22.31
C SER A 626 11.21 -26.18 -21.50
N GLU A 627 11.99 -27.18 -21.08
CA GLU A 627 11.53 -28.27 -20.21
C GLU A 627 11.04 -27.73 -18.86
N LEU A 628 11.78 -26.80 -18.25
CA LEU A 628 11.42 -26.18 -16.99
C LEU A 628 10.06 -25.47 -17.09
N ALA A 629 9.80 -24.74 -18.18
CA ALA A 629 8.53 -24.08 -18.40
C ALA A 629 7.38 -25.09 -18.42
N ASP A 630 7.53 -26.22 -19.11
CA ASP A 630 6.50 -27.26 -19.17
C ASP A 630 6.22 -27.89 -17.80
N ILE A 631 7.26 -28.17 -17.01
CA ILE A 631 7.12 -28.67 -15.64
C ILE A 631 6.38 -27.65 -14.76
N ILE A 632 6.78 -26.38 -14.80
CA ILE A 632 6.14 -25.30 -14.02
C ILE A 632 4.68 -25.17 -14.42
N ASP A 633 4.39 -25.25 -15.72
CA ASP A 633 3.04 -25.16 -16.27
C ASP A 633 2.15 -26.29 -15.74
N VAL A 634 2.62 -27.54 -15.78
CA VAL A 634 1.90 -28.68 -15.21
C VAL A 634 1.63 -28.45 -13.72
N LYS A 635 2.65 -28.03 -12.95
CA LYS A 635 2.53 -27.77 -11.51
C LYS A 635 1.58 -26.61 -11.20
N LEU A 636 1.57 -25.55 -12.01
CA LEU A 636 0.61 -24.48 -11.90
C LEU A 636 -0.81 -24.99 -12.13
N GLY A 637 -1.01 -25.87 -13.11
CA GLY A 637 -2.27 -26.56 -13.33
C GLY A 637 -2.72 -27.45 -12.18
N GLU A 638 -1.79 -28.08 -11.44
CA GLU A 638 -2.13 -28.87 -10.25
C GLU A 638 -2.56 -28.00 -9.05
N VAL A 639 -1.99 -26.80 -8.92
CA VAL A 639 -2.26 -25.88 -7.80
C VAL A 639 -3.52 -25.06 -8.04
N LEU A 640 -3.77 -24.67 -9.29
CA LEU A 640 -5.08 -24.14 -9.68
C LEU A 640 -6.10 -25.28 -9.58
N ASP A 641 -7.25 -25.04 -8.95
CA ASP A 641 -8.29 -26.06 -8.77
C ASP A 641 -8.63 -26.72 -10.12
N LYS A 642 -8.91 -28.03 -10.14
CA LYS A 642 -9.25 -28.79 -11.35
C LYS A 642 -10.46 -28.22 -12.09
N ASN A 643 -11.28 -27.43 -11.39
CA ASN A 643 -12.46 -26.76 -11.91
C ASN A 643 -12.17 -25.40 -12.59
N VAL A 644 -10.92 -24.93 -12.56
CA VAL A 644 -10.50 -23.68 -13.23
C VAL A 644 -10.41 -23.92 -14.73
N ASP A 645 -11.05 -23.06 -15.53
CA ASP A 645 -10.97 -23.08 -16.99
C ASP A 645 -9.50 -23.14 -17.47
N PRO A 646 -9.11 -24.12 -18.31
CA PRO A 646 -7.79 -24.15 -18.94
C PRO A 646 -7.39 -22.84 -19.62
N ASN A 647 -8.35 -22.10 -20.19
CA ASN A 647 -8.11 -20.80 -20.79
C ASN A 647 -7.71 -19.73 -19.76
N PHE A 648 -8.21 -19.81 -18.52
CA PHE A 648 -7.77 -18.91 -17.45
C PHE A 648 -6.29 -19.12 -17.17
N ARG A 649 -5.84 -20.38 -17.06
CA ARG A 649 -4.42 -20.70 -16.86
C ARG A 649 -3.57 -20.14 -18.00
N LYS A 650 -3.96 -20.38 -19.25
CA LYS A 650 -3.24 -19.86 -20.41
C LYS A 650 -3.13 -18.33 -20.36
N LYS A 651 -4.25 -17.64 -20.14
CA LYS A 651 -4.28 -16.17 -20.02
C LYS A 651 -3.45 -15.67 -18.84
N LEU A 652 -3.49 -16.35 -17.70
CA LEU A 652 -2.71 -16.01 -16.51
C LEU A 652 -1.21 -16.08 -16.84
N VAL A 653 -0.75 -17.21 -17.37
CA VAL A 653 0.65 -17.40 -17.79
C VAL A 653 1.08 -16.33 -18.79
N THR A 654 0.26 -16.08 -19.81
CA THR A 654 0.54 -15.05 -20.82
C THR A 654 0.67 -13.67 -20.17
N GLN A 655 -0.28 -13.26 -19.33
CA GLN A 655 -0.25 -11.92 -18.72
C GLN A 655 0.89 -11.74 -17.72
N LEU A 656 1.17 -12.76 -16.91
CA LEU A 656 2.26 -12.72 -15.94
C LEU A 656 3.62 -12.64 -16.64
N SER A 657 3.83 -13.45 -17.68
CA SER A 657 5.04 -13.38 -18.49
C SER A 657 5.15 -12.01 -19.16
N ASN A 658 4.06 -11.49 -19.70
CA ASN A 658 4.02 -10.20 -20.35
C ASN A 658 4.25 -8.99 -19.42
N THR A 659 4.31 -9.17 -18.09
CA THR A 659 4.56 -8.06 -17.16
C THR A 659 5.87 -7.33 -17.44
N TYR A 660 6.96 -8.05 -17.74
CA TYR A 660 8.23 -7.44 -18.11
C TYR A 660 8.20 -6.86 -19.53
N THR A 661 7.61 -7.56 -20.49
CA THR A 661 7.45 -7.04 -21.85
C THR A 661 6.65 -5.74 -21.86
N SER A 662 5.61 -5.62 -21.03
CA SER A 662 4.81 -4.40 -20.91
C SER A 662 5.62 -3.23 -20.36
N GLN A 663 6.58 -3.48 -19.46
CA GLN A 663 7.49 -2.43 -18.96
C GLN A 663 8.41 -1.92 -20.07
N SER A 664 9.04 -2.83 -20.82
CA SER A 664 9.90 -2.47 -21.95
C SER A 664 9.12 -1.78 -23.07
N CYS A 665 7.91 -2.26 -23.39
CA CYS A 665 7.03 -1.63 -24.36
C CYS A 665 6.62 -0.22 -23.93
N GLY A 666 6.26 -0.02 -22.66
CA GLY A 666 5.93 1.31 -22.12
C GLY A 666 7.08 2.30 -22.26
N GLN A 667 8.30 1.89 -21.85
CA GLN A 667 9.52 2.69 -22.01
C GLN A 667 9.80 3.03 -23.49
N GLN A 668 9.62 2.07 -24.40
CA GLN A 668 9.81 2.28 -25.83
C GLN A 668 8.79 3.28 -26.41
N ILE A 669 7.52 3.18 -26.03
CA ILE A 669 6.47 4.12 -26.44
C ILE A 669 6.79 5.54 -25.96
N GLU A 670 7.28 5.70 -24.73
CA GLU A 670 7.70 7.01 -24.22
C GLU A 670 8.86 7.61 -25.02
N ILE A 671 9.82 6.78 -25.46
CA ILE A 671 10.95 7.21 -26.29
C ILE A 671 10.44 7.66 -27.67
N GLU A 672 9.57 6.87 -28.31
CA GLU A 672 8.95 7.20 -29.60
C GLU A 672 8.15 8.50 -29.55
N GLN A 673 7.37 8.70 -28.47
CA GLN A 673 6.63 9.95 -28.25
C GLN A 673 7.55 11.16 -28.09
N LYS A 674 8.67 11.01 -27.39
CA LYS A 674 9.68 12.09 -27.25
C LYS A 674 10.38 12.42 -28.57
N GLN A 675 10.57 11.43 -29.44
CA GLN A 675 11.20 11.63 -30.75
C GLN A 675 10.25 12.28 -31.77
N ASN A 676 8.95 11.98 -31.68
CA ASN A 676 7.91 12.48 -32.58
C ASN A 676 7.20 13.76 -32.11
N GLY A 677 7.46 14.21 -30.87
CA GLY A 677 6.91 15.47 -30.35
C GLY A 677 7.39 16.69 -31.15
N PRO A 678 6.61 17.79 -31.20
CA PRO A 678 7.03 19.02 -31.85
C PRO A 678 8.36 19.49 -31.26
N LYS A 679 9.38 19.58 -32.13
CA LYS A 679 10.72 20.07 -31.77
C LYS A 679 10.73 21.57 -31.52
#